data_AF-A0A3M7IIU6-F1
#
_entry.id   AF-A0A3M7IIU6-F1
#
_cell.length_a   1.000
_cell.length_b   1.000
_cell.length_c   1.000
_cell.angle_alpha   90.00
_cell.angle_beta   90.00
_cell.angle_gamma   90.00
#
_symmetry.space_group_name_H-M   'P 1'
#
loop_
_entity.id
_entity.type
_entity.pdbx_description
1 polymer ?
#
loop_
_entity_poly.entity_id
_entity_poly.type
_entity_poly.pdbx_seq_one_letter_code
_entity_poly.pdbx_strand_id
1 'polypeptide(L)'
;MATTTTSRTTTNTATTLPPPQFAISQPAPASPPLPRSYKDFLTPLLHRRFTNAAALLLCFCWLAASYLSTSDSWLWSWFPISLTGIRALLLSIPCLAIFIVRVMNMEVGGRTTTSGFETFVQRATEPRTWMTLFWHCFSGWFFGEVYIWSSSEDAELGWIDYGRAYERPRANENPIMLRSMILLFSVAKALQHLSSDRDDIKIHEAEKIGAAAGLGQGSRTSWLPESVLLLRSQARSMAARVISWTLVGCVFAMIGYLLFLRNVAWRIAYPVACIMVRSLPSNADPSGILSPSVFARHTISSCGLLVMLWELSNVIFTIHVSQLPLKRGEPLTNEVKDPAGKVLSKSADPNGSLIRGFKAKVTVTRGFAFWELFLITTQFQTRRTTIFSEVERKPQSTWTQTSALCLAELNAIGDRIKNANAPSEYQKRTAESEQQRKQQEYLIAQEREKNLSLPKIAQRGVLDEREVFAKHTGNPVSTAIKSFGQSPGASNPVSPRARKALEWTEQHTGFNRSQLSVSGLQREANGYSLHFLRTPLGEPFRQTFSRRVQAVIYGVPFSSKANIFHAAKSLVSLAVSSLKEDDFGQVAPSIPLIIRTFTSTITTVQKHVQTLEPHWTDVYFTPADRNIPEVMELVDLLRKGLEEVLLAFGEYATSLGLEAKELREAREAIGRKDMTERRM
;
A
#
# COMPACT_ATOMS: atom_id res chain seq x y z
N MET A 1 -50.68 24.77 99.88
CA MET A 1 -49.59 25.03 98.91
C MET A 1 -49.02 23.70 98.50
N ALA A 2 -49.11 23.41 97.21
CA ALA A 2 -49.08 22.06 96.65
C ALA A 2 -47.69 21.69 96.12
N THR A 3 -47.22 20.51 96.49
CA THR A 3 -46.23 19.71 95.74
C THR A 3 -46.51 18.23 95.98
N THR A 4 -47.40 17.75 95.12
CA THR A 4 -47.48 16.47 94.40
C THR A 4 -46.73 15.23 94.91
N THR A 5 -47.51 14.19 95.19
CA THR A 5 -47.14 12.83 95.55
C THR A 5 -47.31 11.88 94.35
N THR A 6 -46.38 10.92 94.20
CA THR A 6 -46.52 9.56 93.63
C THR A 6 -47.22 9.32 92.28
N SER A 7 -46.55 8.61 91.37
CA SER A 7 -46.75 7.16 91.20
C SER A 7 -46.01 6.63 89.96
N ARG A 8 -45.56 5.38 90.04
CA ARG A 8 -44.82 4.64 89.03
C ARG A 8 -45.78 3.59 88.47
N THR A 9 -46.02 3.60 87.17
CA THR A 9 -46.79 2.54 86.49
C THR A 9 -46.07 2.14 85.21
N THR A 10 -45.68 0.87 85.16
CA THR A 10 -45.19 0.14 84.00
C THR A 10 -46.32 -0.16 83.03
N THR A 11 -46.11 0.09 81.74
CA THR A 11 -46.92 -0.50 80.66
C THR A 11 -46.03 -0.88 79.48
N ASN A 12 -46.02 -2.19 79.20
CA ASN A 12 -45.45 -2.82 78.02
C ASN A 12 -46.12 -2.27 76.75
N THR A 13 -45.33 -1.95 75.71
CA THR A 13 -45.83 -1.81 74.35
C THR A 13 -44.79 -2.26 73.32
N ALA A 14 -45.10 -3.42 72.72
CA ALA A 14 -44.84 -3.87 71.36
C ALA A 14 -43.54 -3.44 70.64
N THR A 15 -42.67 -4.44 70.48
CA THR A 15 -41.62 -4.57 69.48
C THR A 15 -42.17 -4.33 68.07
N THR A 16 -41.74 -3.25 67.41
CA THR A 16 -41.88 -3.06 65.96
C THR A 16 -40.50 -2.94 65.34
N LEU A 17 -40.15 -3.95 64.53
CA LEU A 17 -38.94 -4.00 63.73
C LEU A 17 -38.96 -2.85 62.70
N PRO A 18 -37.82 -2.16 62.46
CA PRO A 18 -37.73 -1.24 61.34
C PRO A 18 -37.82 -2.01 60.01
N PRO A 19 -38.43 -1.43 58.97
CA PRO A 19 -38.59 -2.08 57.67
C PRO A 19 -37.21 -2.37 57.04
N PRO A 20 -37.09 -3.43 56.21
CA PRO A 20 -35.84 -3.78 55.57
C PRO A 20 -35.40 -2.63 54.67
N GLN A 21 -34.23 -2.06 54.97
CA GLN A 21 -33.55 -1.16 54.07
C GLN A 21 -33.26 -1.93 52.78
N PHE A 22 -34.00 -1.60 51.72
CA PHE A 22 -33.65 -2.02 50.38
C PHE A 22 -32.23 -1.52 50.12
N ALA A 23 -31.26 -2.44 50.11
CA ALA A 23 -29.93 -2.18 49.65
C ALA A 23 -30.06 -1.65 48.23
N ILE A 24 -29.86 -0.34 48.06
CA ILE A 24 -29.66 0.27 46.76
C ILE A 24 -28.41 -0.42 46.22
N SER A 25 -28.63 -1.37 45.31
CA SER A 25 -27.55 -1.96 44.54
C SER A 25 -26.77 -0.80 43.94
N GLN A 26 -25.53 -0.61 44.40
CA GLN A 26 -24.63 0.33 43.75
C GLN A 26 -24.60 -0.06 42.27
N PRO A 27 -24.81 0.89 41.33
CA PRO A 27 -24.64 0.57 39.93
C PRO A 27 -23.23 -0.01 39.77
N ALA A 28 -23.15 -1.21 39.19
CA ALA A 28 -21.88 -1.85 38.90
C ALA A 28 -20.95 -0.81 38.25
N PRO A 29 -19.66 -0.72 38.67
CA PRO A 29 -18.75 0.27 38.12
C PRO A 29 -18.80 0.15 36.60
N ALA A 30 -19.24 1.24 35.94
CA ALA A 30 -19.36 1.28 34.50
C ALA A 30 -18.03 0.79 33.92
N SER A 31 -18.05 -0.31 33.17
CA SER A 31 -16.87 -0.83 32.51
C SER A 31 -16.22 0.34 31.75
N PRO A 32 -14.91 0.59 31.91
CA PRO A 32 -14.27 1.73 31.27
C PRO A 32 -14.60 1.73 29.78
N PRO A 33 -14.96 2.89 29.20
CA PRO A 33 -15.41 2.96 27.83
C PRO A 33 -14.35 2.34 26.92
N LEU A 34 -14.79 1.40 26.09
CA LEU A 34 -13.90 0.67 25.19
C LEU A 34 -13.11 1.68 24.33
N PRO A 35 -11.77 1.60 24.25
CA PRO A 35 -11.00 2.57 23.49
C PRO A 35 -11.44 2.58 22.02
N ARG A 36 -11.57 3.77 21.43
CA ARG A 36 -11.96 3.91 20.02
C ARG A 36 -10.89 3.30 19.11
N SER A 37 -11.30 2.90 17.91
CA SER A 37 -10.32 2.39 16.94
C SER A 37 -9.46 3.53 16.43
N TYR A 38 -8.16 3.28 16.22
CA TYR A 38 -7.27 4.27 15.60
C TYR A 38 -7.80 4.77 14.25
N LYS A 39 -8.45 3.87 13.49
CA LYS A 39 -9.09 4.17 12.21
C LYS A 39 -10.11 5.31 12.33
N ASP A 40 -10.81 5.43 13.45
CA ASP A 40 -11.85 6.44 13.66
C ASP A 40 -11.25 7.85 13.76
N PHE A 41 -9.98 7.97 14.15
CA PHE A 41 -9.25 9.24 14.15
C PHE A 41 -8.54 9.49 12.81
N LEU A 42 -7.99 8.44 12.19
CA LEU A 42 -7.25 8.55 10.93
C LEU A 42 -8.16 8.88 9.75
N THR A 43 -9.34 8.26 9.66
CA THR A 43 -10.29 8.46 8.57
C THR A 43 -10.72 9.92 8.41
N PRO A 44 -11.18 10.64 9.46
CA PRO A 44 -11.54 12.06 9.32
C PRO A 44 -10.34 12.95 9.01
N LEU A 45 -9.13 12.60 9.48
CA LEU A 45 -7.91 13.32 9.12
C LEU A 45 -7.62 13.17 7.62
N LEU A 46 -7.68 11.95 7.09
CA LEU A 46 -7.49 11.66 5.68
C LEU A 46 -8.58 12.31 4.82
N HIS A 47 -9.84 12.31 5.26
CA HIS A 47 -10.91 13.04 4.57
C HIS A 47 -10.62 14.54 4.49
N ARG A 48 -10.18 15.17 5.59
CA ARG A 48 -9.83 16.60 5.57
C ARG A 48 -8.66 16.90 4.63
N ARG A 49 -7.66 16.02 4.60
CA ARG A 49 -6.53 16.12 3.65
C ARG A 49 -6.99 15.96 2.22
N PHE A 50 -7.87 14.99 1.97
CA PHE A 50 -8.48 14.76 0.68
C PHE A 50 -9.29 15.97 0.21
N THR A 51 -10.12 16.57 1.07
CA THR A 51 -10.90 17.77 0.71
C THR A 51 -9.99 18.96 0.42
N ASN A 52 -8.91 19.14 1.20
CA ASN A 52 -7.94 20.20 0.93
C ASN A 52 -7.19 19.98 -0.39
N ALA A 53 -6.79 18.74 -0.66
CA ALA A 53 -6.15 18.34 -1.92
C ALA A 53 -7.09 18.55 -3.11
N ALA A 54 -8.37 18.16 -2.98
CA ALA A 54 -9.39 18.32 -4.00
C ALA A 54 -9.71 19.80 -4.26
N ALA A 55 -9.77 20.62 -3.21
CA ALA A 55 -9.95 22.07 -3.34
C ALA A 55 -8.78 22.72 -4.09
N LEU A 56 -7.53 22.37 -3.75
CA LEU A 56 -6.36 22.87 -4.45
C LEU A 56 -6.36 22.44 -5.92
N LEU A 57 -6.69 21.17 -6.19
CA LEU A 57 -6.81 20.63 -7.54
C LEU A 57 -7.92 21.31 -8.34
N LEU A 58 -9.05 21.63 -7.71
CA LEU A 58 -10.15 22.37 -8.33
C LEU A 58 -9.71 23.77 -8.76
N CYS A 59 -8.85 24.45 -7.98
CA CYS A 59 -8.26 25.72 -8.40
C CYS A 59 -7.46 25.59 -9.70
N PHE A 60 -6.70 24.50 -9.86
CA PHE A 60 -5.97 24.24 -11.12
C PHE A 60 -6.90 23.81 -12.26
N CYS A 61 -7.96 23.05 -11.97
CA CYS A 61 -8.98 22.74 -12.96
C CYS A 61 -9.71 24.00 -13.44
N TRP A 62 -9.89 24.98 -12.56
CA TRP A 62 -10.45 26.28 -12.93
C TRP A 62 -9.53 27.07 -13.85
N LEU A 63 -8.21 27.10 -13.58
CA LEU A 63 -7.23 27.68 -14.51
C LEU A 63 -7.23 26.99 -15.87
N ALA A 64 -7.32 25.65 -15.89
CA ALA A 64 -7.44 24.87 -17.11
C ALA A 64 -8.75 25.16 -17.86
N ALA A 65 -9.86 25.33 -17.15
CA ALA A 65 -11.15 25.68 -17.73
C ALA A 65 -11.16 27.08 -18.33
N SER A 66 -10.48 28.05 -17.68
CA SER A 66 -10.31 29.39 -18.23
C SER A 66 -9.45 29.38 -19.51
N TYR A 67 -8.41 28.55 -19.56
CA TYR A 67 -7.61 28.35 -20.79
C TYR A 67 -8.44 27.76 -21.94
N LEU A 68 -9.39 26.87 -21.63
CA LEU A 68 -10.26 26.24 -22.63
C LEU A 68 -11.50 27.08 -22.96
N SER A 69 -11.64 28.27 -22.39
CA SER A 69 -12.82 29.10 -22.62
C SER A 69 -12.79 29.77 -23.99
N THR A 70 -13.88 29.60 -24.74
CA THR A 70 -14.12 30.22 -26.05
C THR A 70 -14.82 31.58 -25.95
N SER A 71 -15.08 32.08 -24.74
CA SER A 71 -15.79 33.35 -24.55
C SER A 71 -14.90 34.57 -24.82
N ASP A 72 -15.36 35.49 -25.68
CA ASP A 72 -14.64 36.73 -26.02
C ASP A 72 -14.47 37.70 -24.84
N SER A 73 -15.28 37.55 -23.79
CA SER A 73 -15.24 38.42 -22.62
C SER A 73 -14.40 37.82 -21.50
N TRP A 74 -13.33 38.55 -21.11
CA TRP A 74 -12.44 38.19 -20.02
C TRP A 74 -13.20 37.90 -18.71
N LEU A 75 -14.20 38.71 -18.38
CA LEU A 75 -14.98 38.57 -17.14
C LEU A 75 -15.74 37.23 -17.09
N TRP A 76 -16.41 36.84 -18.18
CA TRP A 76 -17.14 35.56 -18.23
C TRP A 76 -16.23 34.35 -18.40
N SER A 77 -15.04 34.52 -18.97
CA SER A 77 -14.01 33.48 -19.04
C SER A 77 -13.45 33.11 -17.65
N TRP A 78 -13.53 34.03 -16.68
CA TRP A 78 -13.00 33.86 -15.33
C TRP A 78 -14.09 33.61 -14.28
N PHE A 79 -15.30 34.15 -14.45
CA PHE A 79 -16.33 34.13 -13.41
C PHE A 79 -16.75 32.69 -13.00
N PRO A 80 -16.82 32.36 -11.69
CA PRO A 80 -17.05 30.98 -11.23
C PRO A 80 -18.47 30.45 -11.47
N ILE A 81 -19.46 31.33 -11.70
CA ILE A 81 -20.85 30.95 -12.01
C ILE A 81 -21.06 30.82 -13.52
N SER A 82 -20.06 31.15 -14.35
CA SER A 82 -20.16 31.02 -15.80
C SER A 82 -20.00 29.57 -16.28
N LEU A 83 -20.07 29.38 -17.60
CA LEU A 83 -19.74 28.11 -18.26
C LEU A 83 -18.32 27.61 -17.89
N THR A 84 -17.39 28.53 -17.54
CA THR A 84 -16.07 28.18 -17.02
C THR A 84 -16.16 27.41 -15.69
N GLY A 85 -17.07 27.79 -14.78
CA GLY A 85 -17.28 27.07 -13.53
C GLY A 85 -17.78 25.64 -13.75
N ILE A 86 -18.75 25.48 -14.65
CA ILE A 86 -19.26 24.16 -15.05
C ILE A 86 -18.14 23.32 -15.67
N ARG A 87 -17.36 23.88 -16.60
CA ARG A 87 -16.18 23.22 -17.20
C ARG A 87 -15.16 22.82 -16.13
N ALA A 88 -14.87 23.68 -15.15
CA ALA A 88 -13.93 23.39 -14.08
C ALA A 88 -14.41 22.20 -13.21
N LEU A 89 -15.70 22.14 -12.89
CA LEU A 89 -16.30 21.00 -12.20
C LEU A 89 -16.20 19.71 -13.04
N LEU A 90 -16.49 19.79 -14.34
CA LEU A 90 -16.36 18.63 -15.23
C LEU A 90 -14.90 18.17 -15.36
N LEU A 91 -13.92 19.09 -15.47
CA LEU A 91 -12.49 18.78 -15.50
C LEU A 91 -11.98 18.23 -14.16
N SER A 92 -12.65 18.53 -13.05
CA SER A 92 -12.31 17.95 -11.75
C SER A 92 -12.64 16.46 -11.67
N ILE A 93 -13.64 15.96 -12.41
CA ILE A 93 -14.06 14.54 -12.38
C ILE A 93 -12.92 13.60 -12.86
N PRO A 94 -12.26 13.83 -14.00
CA PRO A 94 -11.07 13.07 -14.41
C PRO A 94 -9.97 13.04 -13.35
N CYS A 95 -9.75 14.16 -12.66
CA CYS A 95 -8.73 14.27 -11.62
C CYS A 95 -9.14 13.50 -10.34
N LEU A 96 -10.42 13.55 -9.98
CA LEU A 96 -10.98 12.76 -8.87
C LEU A 96 -10.96 11.26 -9.16
N ALA A 97 -11.13 10.84 -10.41
CA ALA A 97 -10.94 9.44 -10.79
C ALA A 97 -9.51 8.95 -10.49
N ILE A 98 -8.50 9.79 -10.69
CA ILE A 98 -7.12 9.48 -10.26
C ILE A 98 -7.04 9.41 -8.74
N PHE A 99 -7.65 10.33 -8.01
CA PHE A 99 -7.68 10.26 -6.54
C PHE A 99 -8.32 8.95 -6.03
N ILE A 100 -9.38 8.46 -6.69
CA ILE A 100 -10.00 7.16 -6.36
C ILE A 100 -8.98 6.02 -6.52
N VAL A 101 -8.22 6.00 -7.62
CA VAL A 101 -7.13 5.03 -7.81
C VAL A 101 -6.12 5.11 -6.67
N ARG A 102 -5.68 6.32 -6.33
CA ARG A 102 -4.69 6.56 -5.27
C ARG A 102 -5.17 6.04 -3.92
N VAL A 103 -6.43 6.30 -3.55
CA VAL A 103 -7.02 5.86 -2.28
C VAL A 103 -7.23 4.35 -2.26
N MET A 104 -7.68 3.76 -3.37
CA MET A 104 -7.94 2.33 -3.48
C MET A 104 -6.68 1.47 -3.34
N ASN A 105 -5.56 1.95 -3.89
CA ASN A 105 -4.27 1.24 -3.88
C ASN A 105 -3.31 1.73 -2.78
N MET A 106 -3.78 2.59 -1.88
CA MET A 106 -2.93 3.21 -0.87
C MET A 106 -2.37 2.18 0.08
N GLU A 107 -1.04 2.04 0.11
CA GLU A 107 -0.32 1.12 0.96
C GLU A 107 0.88 1.84 1.60
N VAL A 108 1.33 1.36 2.78
CA VAL A 108 2.52 1.90 3.45
C VAL A 108 3.68 0.95 3.22
N GLY A 109 4.67 1.41 2.46
CA GLY A 109 5.86 0.66 2.07
C GLY A 109 5.75 0.08 0.66
N GLY A 110 6.80 0.30 -0.13
CA GLY A 110 6.88 -0.22 -1.49
C GLY A 110 6.84 -1.75 -1.56
N ARG A 111 6.45 -2.27 -2.72
CA ARG A 111 6.40 -3.72 -2.96
C ARG A 111 7.77 -4.37 -2.90
N THR A 112 7.84 -5.45 -2.12
CA THR A 112 9.05 -6.28 -1.94
C THR A 112 8.73 -7.69 -2.40
N THR A 113 9.19 -8.04 -3.60
CA THR A 113 9.04 -9.38 -4.20
C THR A 113 10.41 -9.89 -4.65
N THR A 114 10.53 -11.19 -4.91
CA THR A 114 11.83 -11.80 -5.21
C THR A 114 12.25 -11.57 -6.67
N SER A 115 11.29 -11.45 -7.59
CA SER A 115 11.52 -11.20 -9.02
C SER A 115 10.49 -10.22 -9.61
N GLY A 116 10.84 -9.57 -10.73
CA GLY A 116 9.92 -8.67 -11.42
C GLY A 116 8.72 -9.39 -12.05
N PHE A 117 8.91 -10.63 -12.48
CA PHE A 117 7.85 -11.48 -13.01
C PHE A 117 6.85 -11.86 -11.93
N GLU A 118 7.33 -12.22 -10.73
CA GLU A 118 6.46 -12.42 -9.57
C GLU A 118 5.64 -11.16 -9.27
N THR A 119 6.26 -9.97 -9.30
CA THR A 119 5.54 -8.70 -9.17
C THR A 119 4.44 -8.55 -10.23
N PHE A 120 4.76 -8.88 -11.49
CA PHE A 120 3.83 -8.77 -12.60
C PHE A 120 2.64 -9.71 -12.44
N VAL A 121 2.89 -10.98 -12.12
CA VAL A 121 1.84 -11.99 -11.93
C VAL A 121 0.93 -11.58 -10.78
N GLN A 122 1.50 -11.21 -9.62
CA GLN A 122 0.72 -10.74 -8.48
C GLN A 122 -0.16 -9.54 -8.85
N ARG A 123 0.39 -8.55 -9.58
CA ARG A 123 -0.37 -7.39 -10.07
C ARG A 123 -1.46 -7.79 -11.07
N ALA A 124 -1.17 -8.65 -12.03
CA ALA A 124 -2.15 -9.05 -13.05
C ALA A 124 -3.33 -9.83 -12.45
N THR A 125 -3.09 -10.59 -11.38
CA THR A 125 -4.14 -11.32 -10.64
C THR A 125 -4.93 -10.44 -9.67
N GLU A 126 -4.44 -9.26 -9.31
CA GLU A 126 -5.10 -8.41 -8.33
C GLU A 126 -6.26 -7.62 -8.96
N PRO A 127 -7.50 -7.71 -8.43
CA PRO A 127 -8.64 -6.96 -8.95
C PRO A 127 -8.43 -5.43 -8.96
N ARG A 128 -7.64 -4.92 -8.01
CA ARG A 128 -7.30 -3.50 -7.89
C ARG A 128 -6.55 -2.98 -9.13
N THR A 129 -5.75 -3.81 -9.79
CA THR A 129 -5.04 -3.47 -11.03
C THR A 129 -5.99 -3.19 -12.18
N TRP A 130 -7.02 -4.02 -12.34
CA TRP A 130 -8.04 -3.83 -13.38
C TRP A 130 -8.90 -2.60 -13.10
N MET A 131 -9.23 -2.35 -11.83
CA MET A 131 -9.90 -1.10 -11.43
C MET A 131 -9.02 0.13 -11.70
N THR A 132 -7.71 0.02 -11.54
CA THR A 132 -6.77 1.11 -11.86
C THR A 132 -6.78 1.46 -13.35
N LEU A 133 -6.75 0.43 -14.21
CA LEU A 133 -6.87 0.61 -15.65
C LEU A 133 -8.22 1.22 -16.01
N PHE A 134 -9.31 0.70 -15.45
CA PHE A 134 -10.66 1.21 -15.67
C PHE A 134 -10.77 2.70 -15.34
N TRP A 135 -10.32 3.13 -14.15
CA TRP A 135 -10.43 4.53 -13.73
C TRP A 135 -9.55 5.48 -14.55
N HIS A 136 -8.39 5.04 -15.04
CA HIS A 136 -7.57 5.84 -15.98
C HIS A 136 -8.23 5.98 -17.35
N CYS A 137 -8.81 4.89 -17.88
CA CYS A 137 -9.57 4.92 -19.12
C CYS A 137 -10.82 5.80 -18.99
N PHE A 138 -11.56 5.68 -17.89
CA PHE A 138 -12.70 6.55 -17.58
C PHE A 138 -12.28 8.02 -17.47
N SER A 139 -11.18 8.31 -16.76
CA SER A 139 -10.62 9.65 -16.60
C SER A 139 -10.28 10.28 -17.96
N GLY A 140 -9.55 9.56 -18.81
CA GLY A 140 -9.18 10.05 -20.14
C GLY A 140 -10.38 10.19 -21.07
N TRP A 141 -11.26 9.19 -21.12
CA TRP A 141 -12.48 9.25 -21.94
C TRP A 141 -13.35 10.46 -21.56
N PHE A 142 -13.64 10.62 -20.27
CA PHE A 142 -14.46 11.72 -19.78
C PHE A 142 -13.81 13.09 -20.05
N PHE A 143 -12.49 13.21 -19.83
CA PHE A 143 -11.75 14.41 -20.22
C PHE A 143 -11.86 14.70 -21.71
N GLY A 144 -11.73 13.66 -22.56
CA GLY A 144 -11.84 13.80 -24.01
C GLY A 144 -13.20 14.36 -24.44
N GLU A 145 -14.30 13.88 -23.85
CA GLU A 145 -15.63 14.43 -24.13
C GLU A 145 -15.77 15.89 -23.66
N VAL A 146 -15.27 16.23 -22.48
CA VAL A 146 -15.29 17.60 -21.97
C VAL A 146 -14.44 18.53 -22.83
N TYR A 147 -13.29 18.07 -23.32
CA TYR A 147 -12.42 18.83 -24.22
C TYR A 147 -13.09 19.11 -25.56
N ILE A 148 -13.67 18.07 -26.20
CA ILE A 148 -14.36 18.21 -27.48
C ILE A 148 -15.58 19.13 -27.32
N TRP A 149 -16.35 18.98 -26.24
CA TRP A 149 -17.49 19.85 -25.95
C TRP A 149 -17.09 21.32 -25.72
N SER A 150 -15.91 21.56 -25.18
CA SER A 150 -15.42 22.92 -24.90
C SER A 150 -14.63 23.53 -26.07
N SER A 151 -14.37 22.77 -27.14
CA SER A 151 -13.61 23.25 -28.29
C SER A 151 -14.45 24.17 -29.17
N SER A 152 -13.82 25.17 -29.80
CA SER A 152 -14.49 26.04 -30.78
C SER A 152 -14.80 25.29 -32.07
N GLU A 153 -15.72 25.83 -32.88
CA GLU A 153 -16.06 25.27 -34.20
C GLU A 153 -14.85 25.23 -35.14
N ASP A 154 -13.92 26.19 -35.02
CA ASP A 154 -12.65 26.24 -35.75
C ASP A 154 -11.73 25.03 -35.50
N ALA A 155 -11.96 24.27 -34.43
CA ALA A 155 -11.14 23.11 -34.10
C ALA A 155 -11.44 21.89 -35.01
N GLU A 156 -12.52 21.93 -35.81
CA GLU A 156 -12.95 20.82 -36.68
C GLU A 156 -13.06 19.48 -35.92
N LEU A 157 -13.54 19.51 -34.66
CA LEU A 157 -13.73 18.34 -33.78
C LEU A 157 -15.20 17.88 -33.70
N GLY A 158 -16.08 18.42 -34.54
CA GLY A 158 -17.47 17.96 -34.66
C GLY A 158 -17.54 16.56 -35.26
N TRP A 159 -18.56 15.77 -34.88
CA TRP A 159 -18.78 14.41 -35.40
C TRP A 159 -18.97 14.35 -36.93
N ILE A 160 -19.50 15.41 -37.49
CA ILE A 160 -19.86 15.52 -38.91
C ILE A 160 -19.20 16.77 -39.44
N ASP A 161 -18.53 16.59 -40.56
CA ASP A 161 -18.07 17.70 -41.38
C ASP A 161 -19.14 17.98 -42.44
N TYR A 162 -19.75 19.15 -42.33
CA TYR A 162 -20.74 19.61 -43.31
C TYR A 162 -20.09 20.15 -44.58
N GLY A 163 -18.77 20.32 -44.61
CA GLY A 163 -18.03 20.83 -45.74
C GLY A 163 -18.54 22.19 -46.22
N ARG A 164 -18.25 22.52 -47.47
CA ARG A 164 -18.83 23.69 -48.13
C ARG A 164 -20.28 23.40 -48.55
N ALA A 165 -21.07 24.44 -48.80
CA ALA A 165 -22.49 24.31 -49.15
C ALA A 165 -22.83 23.38 -50.35
N TYR A 166 -21.83 23.05 -51.19
CA TYR A 166 -21.96 22.13 -52.33
C TYR A 166 -21.40 20.72 -52.08
N GLU A 167 -20.79 20.46 -50.92
CA GLU A 167 -20.21 19.18 -50.55
C GLU A 167 -21.22 18.34 -49.77
N ARG A 168 -21.11 17.01 -49.87
CA ARG A 168 -21.95 16.11 -49.07
C ARG A 168 -21.37 16.01 -47.66
N PRO A 169 -22.22 15.95 -46.62
CA PRO A 169 -21.75 15.77 -45.26
C PRO A 169 -21.00 14.45 -45.13
N ARG A 170 -19.86 14.48 -44.44
CA ARG A 170 -18.99 13.32 -44.20
C ARG A 170 -18.80 13.14 -42.70
N ALA A 171 -18.58 11.90 -42.27
CA ALA A 171 -18.19 11.63 -40.90
C ALA A 171 -16.75 12.12 -40.71
N ASN A 172 -16.49 12.82 -39.61
CA ASN A 172 -15.18 13.38 -39.32
C ASN A 172 -14.31 12.38 -38.55
N GLU A 173 -13.11 12.09 -39.05
CA GLU A 173 -12.16 11.20 -38.41
C GLU A 173 -11.41 11.88 -37.23
N ASN A 174 -11.23 13.21 -37.26
CA ASN A 174 -10.50 13.96 -36.24
C ASN A 174 -10.95 13.64 -34.78
N PRO A 175 -12.24 13.72 -34.43
CA PRO A 175 -12.66 13.48 -33.06
C PRO A 175 -12.64 11.99 -32.67
N ILE A 176 -12.63 11.06 -33.62
CA ILE A 176 -12.45 9.62 -33.38
C ILE A 176 -10.99 9.33 -33.08
N MET A 177 -10.09 9.92 -33.87
CA MET A 177 -8.65 9.80 -33.70
C MET A 177 -8.22 10.41 -32.36
N LEU A 178 -8.70 11.61 -32.02
CA LEU A 178 -8.39 12.27 -30.76
C LEU A 178 -8.81 11.42 -29.54
N ARG A 179 -10.04 10.88 -29.53
CA ARG A 179 -10.51 9.97 -28.47
C ARG A 179 -9.65 8.73 -28.35
N SER A 180 -9.28 8.13 -29.48
CA SER A 180 -8.44 6.94 -29.52
C SER A 180 -7.05 7.21 -28.96
N MET A 181 -6.45 8.34 -29.32
CA MET A 181 -5.15 8.77 -28.78
C MET A 181 -5.23 8.99 -27.27
N ILE A 182 -6.25 9.69 -26.78
CA ILE A 182 -6.47 9.91 -25.34
C ILE A 182 -6.60 8.57 -24.58
N LEU A 183 -7.33 7.59 -25.14
CA LEU A 183 -7.43 6.26 -24.54
C LEU A 183 -6.10 5.49 -24.52
N LEU A 184 -5.29 5.60 -25.59
CA LEU A 184 -3.93 5.04 -25.60
C LEU A 184 -3.06 5.69 -24.52
N PHE A 185 -3.17 7.01 -24.32
CA PHE A 185 -2.51 7.71 -23.22
C PHE A 185 -2.99 7.22 -21.85
N SER A 186 -4.29 6.99 -21.67
CA SER A 186 -4.84 6.42 -20.44
C SER A 186 -4.27 5.05 -20.11
N VAL A 187 -4.18 4.16 -21.11
CA VAL A 187 -3.59 2.82 -20.92
C VAL A 187 -2.10 2.93 -20.59
N ALA A 188 -1.35 3.75 -21.33
CA ALA A 188 0.07 3.97 -21.08
C ALA A 188 0.33 4.55 -19.68
N LYS A 189 -0.50 5.50 -19.24
CA LYS A 189 -0.42 6.09 -17.90
C LYS A 189 -0.83 5.13 -16.80
N ALA A 190 -1.85 4.30 -17.02
CA ALA A 190 -2.20 3.23 -16.08
C ALA A 190 -1.04 2.24 -15.91
N LEU A 191 -0.40 1.82 -17.00
CA LEU A 191 0.78 0.96 -16.96
C LEU A 191 1.96 1.62 -16.23
N GLN A 192 2.23 2.91 -16.52
CA GLN A 192 3.26 3.67 -15.81
C GLN A 192 2.97 3.81 -14.31
N HIS A 193 1.70 4.06 -13.96
CA HIS A 193 1.24 4.20 -12.58
C HIS A 193 1.48 2.92 -11.79
N LEU A 194 1.08 1.79 -12.38
CA LEU A 194 1.33 0.46 -11.82
C LEU A 194 2.83 0.19 -11.73
N SER A 195 3.60 0.39 -12.81
CA SER A 195 5.04 0.07 -12.82
C SER A 195 5.84 0.86 -11.79
N SER A 196 5.54 2.14 -11.62
CA SER A 196 6.28 3.05 -10.73
C SER A 196 5.87 2.97 -9.26
N ASP A 197 4.91 2.09 -8.91
CA ASP A 197 4.35 1.91 -7.56
C ASP A 197 4.03 3.26 -6.88
N ARG A 198 3.40 4.18 -7.64
CA ARG A 198 3.16 5.55 -7.16
C ARG A 198 2.34 5.54 -5.87
N ASP A 199 1.50 4.52 -5.65
CA ASP A 199 0.55 4.38 -4.55
C ASP A 199 1.18 4.12 -3.17
N ASP A 200 2.49 3.92 -3.11
CA ASP A 200 3.24 3.82 -1.87
C ASP A 200 3.30 5.17 -1.11
N ILE A 201 2.88 5.16 0.15
CA ILE A 201 3.13 6.27 1.08
C ILE A 201 4.55 6.14 1.61
N LYS A 202 5.45 6.93 1.02
CA LYS A 202 6.84 7.00 1.42
C LYS A 202 7.06 7.87 2.66
N ILE A 203 6.64 7.36 3.82
CA ILE A 203 6.73 8.05 5.12
C ILE A 203 8.18 8.53 5.40
N HIS A 204 9.17 7.66 5.17
CA HIS A 204 10.56 7.96 5.47
C HIS A 204 11.19 9.02 4.54
N GLU A 205 10.79 9.04 3.27
CA GLU A 205 11.24 10.09 2.33
C GLU A 205 10.58 11.43 2.65
N ALA A 206 9.30 11.43 3.06
CA ALA A 206 8.61 12.65 3.47
C ALA A 206 9.29 13.33 4.66
N GLU A 207 9.78 12.57 5.64
CA GLU A 207 10.57 13.10 6.76
C GLU A 207 11.90 13.72 6.30
N LYS A 208 12.63 13.04 5.40
CA LYS A 208 13.89 13.55 4.84
C LYS A 208 13.68 14.84 4.03
N ILE A 209 12.61 14.90 3.24
CA ILE A 209 12.26 16.09 2.44
C ILE A 209 11.86 17.25 3.36
N GLY A 210 11.04 16.99 4.38
CA GLY A 210 10.66 17.99 5.38
C GLY A 210 11.87 18.55 6.15
N ALA A 211 12.81 17.67 6.53
CA ALA A 211 14.05 18.07 7.17
C ALA A 211 15.00 18.85 6.23
N ALA A 212 15.19 18.38 4.99
CA ALA A 212 16.08 19.00 4.01
C ALA A 212 15.56 20.36 3.49
N ALA A 213 14.24 20.54 3.44
CA ALA A 213 13.61 21.82 3.08
C ALA A 213 13.69 22.87 4.20
N GLY A 214 14.34 22.56 5.34
CA GLY A 214 14.42 23.47 6.49
C GLY A 214 13.07 23.71 7.17
N LEU A 215 12.05 22.88 6.86
CA LEU A 215 10.68 22.99 7.35
C LEU A 215 10.50 22.36 8.73
N GLY A 216 11.52 22.47 9.59
CA GLY A 216 11.32 22.26 11.01
C GLY A 216 10.21 23.18 11.50
N GLN A 217 9.33 22.69 12.39
CA GLN A 217 8.12 23.35 12.91
C GLN A 217 8.27 24.81 13.41
N GLY A 218 9.49 25.38 13.45
CA GLY A 218 9.80 26.75 13.86
C GLY A 218 9.89 27.81 12.76
N SER A 219 9.95 27.48 11.47
CA SER A 219 10.07 28.51 10.41
C SER A 219 8.69 28.95 9.87
N ARG A 220 7.98 29.79 10.63
CA ARG A 220 6.75 30.48 10.20
C ARG A 220 7.02 31.69 9.28
N THR A 221 8.07 31.69 8.47
CA THR A 221 8.48 32.89 7.71
C THR A 221 7.87 32.99 6.31
N SER A 222 7.13 31.98 5.82
CA SER A 222 6.46 32.07 4.51
C SER A 222 4.94 32.21 4.66
N TRP A 223 4.37 33.24 4.04
CA TRP A 223 2.91 33.46 3.90
C TRP A 223 2.21 32.34 3.11
N LEU A 224 2.96 31.56 2.33
CA LEU A 224 2.44 30.49 1.50
C LEU A 224 2.28 29.16 2.29
N PRO A 225 1.21 28.39 2.03
CA PRO A 225 1.06 27.04 2.59
C PRO A 225 2.22 26.11 2.18
N GLU A 226 2.64 25.23 3.09
CA GLU A 226 3.71 24.24 2.87
C GLU A 226 3.49 23.40 1.61
N SER A 227 2.23 23.02 1.34
CA SER A 227 1.87 22.23 0.16
C SER A 227 2.18 22.95 -1.16
N VAL A 228 2.06 24.28 -1.19
CA VAL A 228 2.36 25.11 -2.37
C VAL A 228 3.88 25.23 -2.57
N LEU A 229 4.63 25.35 -1.47
CA LEU A 229 6.10 25.40 -1.53
C LEU A 229 6.69 24.09 -2.04
N LEU A 230 6.19 22.95 -1.54
CA LEU A 230 6.58 21.62 -2.02
C LEU A 230 6.18 21.38 -3.48
N LEU A 231 5.01 21.88 -3.89
CA LEU A 231 4.60 21.81 -5.29
C LEU A 231 5.53 22.65 -6.20
N ARG A 232 5.92 23.84 -5.74
CA ARG A 232 6.85 24.72 -6.46
C ARG A 232 8.23 24.07 -6.64
N SER A 233 8.76 23.39 -5.61
CA SER A 233 10.06 22.74 -5.72
C SER A 233 10.05 21.59 -6.74
N GLN A 234 8.91 20.91 -6.90
CA GLN A 234 8.74 19.83 -7.87
C GLN A 234 8.28 20.28 -9.26
N ALA A 235 7.92 21.56 -9.43
CA ALA A 235 7.31 22.07 -10.66
C ALA A 235 8.18 21.87 -11.92
N ARG A 236 9.51 22.06 -11.81
CA ARG A 236 10.43 21.88 -12.96
C ARG A 236 10.47 20.42 -13.42
N SER A 237 10.58 19.48 -12.49
CA SER A 237 10.61 18.06 -12.83
C SER A 237 9.26 17.59 -13.38
N MET A 238 8.16 18.13 -12.85
CA MET A 238 6.82 17.88 -13.37
C MET A 238 6.67 18.41 -14.80
N ALA A 239 7.08 19.65 -15.09
CA ALA A 239 7.01 20.24 -16.42
C ALA A 239 7.81 19.42 -17.46
N ALA A 240 9.03 19.01 -17.12
CA ALA A 240 9.84 18.16 -17.98
C ALA A 240 9.16 16.82 -18.28
N ARG A 241 8.55 16.17 -17.27
CA ARG A 241 7.77 14.93 -17.46
C ARG A 241 6.55 15.16 -18.36
N VAL A 242 5.79 16.23 -18.15
CA VAL A 242 4.60 16.55 -18.96
C VAL A 242 5.00 16.74 -20.42
N ILE A 243 6.03 17.54 -20.69
CA ILE A 243 6.50 17.81 -22.06
C ILE A 243 6.96 16.50 -22.73
N SER A 244 7.80 15.72 -22.04
CA SER A 244 8.32 14.45 -22.58
C SER A 244 7.19 13.45 -22.88
N TRP A 245 6.27 13.23 -21.94
CA TRP A 245 5.13 12.32 -22.12
C TRP A 245 4.19 12.79 -23.25
N THR A 246 3.97 14.09 -23.37
CA THR A 246 3.09 14.63 -24.40
C THR A 246 3.70 14.46 -25.79
N LEU A 247 4.93 14.91 -26.00
CA LEU A 247 5.57 14.88 -27.32
C LEU A 247 5.82 13.45 -27.79
N VAL A 248 6.47 12.64 -26.94
CA VAL A 248 6.78 11.25 -27.27
C VAL A 248 5.50 10.42 -27.37
N GLY A 249 4.57 10.60 -26.42
CA GLY A 249 3.30 9.88 -26.41
C GLY A 249 2.42 10.22 -27.61
N CYS A 250 2.39 11.46 -28.10
CA CYS A 250 1.60 11.83 -29.28
C CYS A 250 2.11 11.09 -30.53
N VAL A 251 3.43 10.98 -30.71
CA VAL A 251 4.01 10.26 -31.85
C VAL A 251 3.64 8.78 -31.79
N PHE A 252 3.82 8.13 -30.64
CA PHE A 252 3.46 6.71 -30.49
C PHE A 252 1.96 6.46 -30.60
N ALA A 253 1.12 7.35 -30.04
CA ALA A 253 -0.33 7.24 -30.11
C ALA A 253 -0.83 7.42 -31.55
N MET A 254 -0.21 8.30 -32.34
CA MET A 254 -0.53 8.48 -33.75
C MET A 254 -0.19 7.23 -34.57
N ILE A 255 1.01 6.65 -34.38
CA ILE A 255 1.40 5.39 -35.02
C ILE A 255 0.46 4.26 -34.60
N GLY A 256 0.17 4.16 -33.30
CA GLY A 256 -0.74 3.15 -32.75
C GLY A 256 -2.15 3.24 -33.32
N TYR A 257 -2.66 4.46 -33.50
CA TYR A 257 -3.93 4.70 -34.14
C TYR A 257 -3.93 4.23 -35.60
N LEU A 258 -3.00 4.74 -36.41
CA LEU A 258 -2.98 4.48 -37.85
C LEU A 258 -2.80 2.99 -38.19
N LEU A 259 -1.97 2.27 -37.41
CA LEU A 259 -1.67 0.86 -37.69
C LEU A 259 -2.69 -0.13 -37.10
N PHE A 260 -3.25 0.15 -35.93
CA PHE A 260 -4.02 -0.85 -35.17
C PHE A 260 -5.46 -0.44 -34.87
N LEU A 261 -5.68 0.81 -34.44
CA LEU A 261 -7.00 1.23 -33.94
C LEU A 261 -7.90 1.85 -35.01
N ARG A 262 -7.37 2.42 -36.09
CA ARG A 262 -8.12 3.20 -37.08
C ARG A 262 -9.39 2.49 -37.56
N ASN A 263 -9.23 1.26 -38.05
CA ASN A 263 -10.34 0.46 -38.57
C ASN A 263 -11.33 0.03 -37.48
N VAL A 264 -10.84 -0.32 -36.30
CA VAL A 264 -11.68 -0.75 -35.17
C VAL A 264 -12.50 0.42 -34.63
N ALA A 265 -11.83 1.55 -34.39
CA ALA A 265 -12.46 2.77 -33.91
C ALA A 265 -13.49 3.31 -34.91
N TRP A 266 -13.17 3.32 -36.20
CA TRP A 266 -14.12 3.74 -37.25
C TRP A 266 -15.35 2.86 -37.31
N ARG A 267 -15.20 1.53 -37.25
CA ARG A 267 -16.33 0.59 -37.23
C ARG A 267 -17.26 0.78 -36.05
N ILE A 268 -16.73 1.20 -34.90
CA ILE A 268 -17.53 1.47 -33.69
C ILE A 268 -18.19 2.86 -33.76
N ALA A 269 -17.47 3.87 -34.24
CA ALA A 269 -17.89 5.26 -34.23
C ALA A 269 -18.84 5.63 -35.39
N TYR A 270 -18.64 5.04 -36.57
CA TYR A 270 -19.42 5.37 -37.77
C TYR A 270 -20.92 5.10 -37.63
N PRO A 271 -21.38 3.97 -37.05
CA PRO A 271 -22.80 3.76 -36.77
C PRO A 271 -23.41 4.85 -35.89
N VAL A 272 -22.65 5.37 -34.92
CA VAL A 272 -23.10 6.47 -34.06
C VAL A 272 -23.31 7.75 -34.88
N ALA A 273 -22.40 8.06 -35.81
CA ALA A 273 -22.55 9.19 -36.71
C ALA A 273 -23.78 9.04 -37.63
N CYS A 274 -24.05 7.83 -38.15
CA CYS A 274 -25.24 7.54 -38.96
C CYS A 274 -26.56 7.68 -38.17
N ILE A 275 -26.56 7.42 -36.86
CA ILE A 275 -27.73 7.67 -36.00
C ILE A 275 -27.99 9.18 -35.88
N MET A 276 -26.93 9.98 -35.74
CA MET A 276 -27.04 11.43 -35.59
C MET A 276 -27.50 12.12 -36.87
N VAL A 277 -27.00 11.67 -38.04
CA VAL A 277 -27.41 12.21 -39.33
C VAL A 277 -27.67 11.07 -40.32
N ARG A 278 -28.95 10.98 -40.69
CA ARG A 278 -29.47 9.91 -41.56
C ARG A 278 -29.04 10.05 -43.04
N SER A 279 -28.49 11.20 -43.43
CA SER A 279 -28.03 11.47 -44.81
C SER A 279 -26.60 10.98 -45.10
N LEU A 280 -25.89 10.41 -44.11
CA LEU A 280 -24.60 9.79 -44.36
C LEU A 280 -24.73 8.51 -45.21
N PRO A 281 -23.73 8.22 -46.08
CA PRO A 281 -23.68 6.95 -46.79
C PRO A 281 -23.75 5.75 -45.85
N SER A 282 -24.18 4.59 -46.36
CA SER A 282 -24.02 3.32 -45.64
C SER A 282 -22.67 2.73 -46.06
N ASN A 283 -21.70 2.64 -45.14
CA ASN A 283 -20.35 2.11 -45.32
C ASN A 283 -19.34 3.01 -46.06
N ALA A 284 -19.09 4.22 -45.56
CA ALA A 284 -17.95 5.02 -46.01
C ALA A 284 -16.63 4.58 -45.30
N ASP A 285 -15.55 4.56 -46.07
CA ASP A 285 -14.19 4.42 -45.54
C ASP A 285 -13.78 5.66 -44.70
N PRO A 286 -12.76 5.53 -43.81
CA PRO A 286 -12.27 6.65 -43.01
C PRO A 286 -11.89 7.86 -43.88
N SER A 287 -12.44 9.03 -43.53
CA SER A 287 -12.36 10.26 -44.34
C SER A 287 -10.97 10.90 -44.38
N GLY A 288 -10.07 10.54 -43.47
CA GLY A 288 -8.76 11.16 -43.32
C GLY A 288 -8.79 12.42 -42.45
N ILE A 289 -7.60 12.98 -42.21
CA ILE A 289 -7.43 14.21 -41.42
C ILE A 289 -7.68 15.40 -42.33
N LEU A 290 -8.62 16.27 -41.96
CA LEU A 290 -8.99 17.47 -42.73
C LEU A 290 -7.85 18.50 -42.74
N SER A 291 -7.49 18.99 -41.55
CA SER A 291 -6.49 20.03 -41.35
C SER A 291 -5.38 19.54 -40.41
N PRO A 292 -4.28 18.93 -40.93
CA PRO A 292 -3.27 18.28 -40.09
C PRO A 292 -2.60 19.20 -39.07
N SER A 293 -2.35 20.46 -39.40
CA SER A 293 -1.69 21.43 -38.52
C SER A 293 -2.59 21.88 -37.36
N VAL A 294 -3.87 22.16 -37.64
CA VAL A 294 -4.88 22.52 -36.64
C VAL A 294 -5.11 21.32 -35.73
N PHE A 295 -5.33 20.14 -36.30
CA PHE A 295 -5.50 18.90 -35.56
C PHE A 295 -4.30 18.60 -34.65
N ALA A 296 -3.06 18.76 -35.14
CA ALA A 296 -1.86 18.55 -34.35
C ALA A 296 -1.79 19.48 -33.13
N ARG A 297 -2.15 20.76 -33.30
CA ARG A 297 -2.19 21.74 -32.20
C ARG A 297 -3.20 21.33 -31.12
N HIS A 298 -4.40 20.95 -31.50
CA HIS A 298 -5.43 20.48 -30.56
C HIS A 298 -5.05 19.17 -29.89
N THR A 299 -4.41 18.26 -30.62
CA THR A 299 -3.92 16.99 -30.07
C THR A 299 -2.83 17.21 -29.03
N ILE A 300 -1.84 18.05 -29.32
CA ILE A 300 -0.77 18.38 -28.38
C ILE A 300 -1.34 19.12 -27.16
N SER A 301 -2.24 20.08 -27.37
CA SER A 301 -2.88 20.84 -26.29
C SER A 301 -3.72 19.95 -25.37
N SER A 302 -4.60 19.12 -25.94
CA SER A 302 -5.45 18.20 -25.17
C SER A 302 -4.65 17.13 -24.41
N CYS A 303 -3.72 16.44 -25.09
CA CYS A 303 -2.89 15.42 -24.45
C CYS A 303 -1.98 16.05 -23.39
N GLY A 304 -1.43 17.24 -23.67
CA GLY A 304 -0.60 17.98 -22.73
C GLY A 304 -1.37 18.39 -21.47
N LEU A 305 -2.58 18.93 -21.64
CA LEU A 305 -3.43 19.31 -20.53
C LEU A 305 -3.86 18.09 -19.69
N LEU A 306 -4.23 16.98 -20.33
CA LEU A 306 -4.59 15.74 -19.64
C LEU A 306 -3.42 15.18 -18.82
N VAL A 307 -2.23 15.08 -19.42
CA VAL A 307 -1.03 14.59 -18.73
C VAL A 307 -0.65 15.53 -17.59
N MET A 308 -0.79 16.85 -17.78
CA MET A 308 -0.54 17.84 -16.73
C MET A 308 -1.49 17.64 -15.54
N LEU A 309 -2.80 17.50 -15.79
CA LEU A 309 -3.80 17.26 -14.75
C LEU A 309 -3.55 15.94 -13.99
N TRP A 310 -3.15 14.87 -14.69
CA TRP A 310 -2.79 13.60 -14.05
C TRP A 310 -1.54 13.72 -13.17
N GLU A 311 -0.46 14.33 -13.67
CA GLU A 311 0.77 14.50 -12.88
C GLU A 311 0.52 15.41 -11.67
N LEU A 312 -0.24 16.49 -11.85
CA LEU A 312 -0.63 17.40 -10.78
C LEU A 312 -1.49 16.69 -9.72
N SER A 313 -2.46 15.89 -10.14
CA SER A 313 -3.29 15.09 -9.23
C SER A 313 -2.43 14.14 -8.38
N ASN A 314 -1.49 13.43 -9.02
CA ASN A 314 -0.59 12.51 -8.33
C ASN A 314 0.30 13.23 -7.29
N VAL A 315 0.88 14.38 -7.66
CA VAL A 315 1.75 15.16 -6.77
C VAL A 315 0.96 15.76 -5.61
N ILE A 316 -0.17 16.43 -5.89
CA ILE A 316 -1.02 17.05 -4.87
C ILE A 316 -1.49 15.99 -3.86
N PHE A 317 -1.94 14.83 -4.34
CA PHE A 317 -2.37 13.74 -3.47
C PHE A 317 -1.23 13.28 -2.56
N THR A 318 -0.04 13.04 -3.13
CA THR A 318 1.13 12.57 -2.39
C THR A 318 1.52 13.56 -1.29
N ILE A 319 1.62 14.85 -1.63
CA ILE A 319 1.97 15.91 -0.67
C ILE A 319 1.00 15.96 0.51
N HIS A 320 -0.31 15.79 0.28
CA HIS A 320 -1.30 15.87 1.36
C HIS A 320 -1.39 14.59 2.20
N VAL A 321 -1.26 13.41 1.59
CA VAL A 321 -1.30 12.14 2.31
C VAL A 321 -0.03 11.94 3.13
N SER A 322 1.13 12.35 2.63
CA SER A 322 2.43 12.23 3.30
C SER A 322 2.68 13.29 4.39
N GLN A 323 1.66 14.04 4.81
CA GLN A 323 1.79 14.96 5.95
C GLN A 323 1.84 14.18 7.28
N LEU A 324 2.60 14.70 8.24
CA LEU A 324 2.70 14.10 9.58
C LEU A 324 1.32 13.89 10.22
N PRO A 325 1.05 12.75 10.89
CA PRO A 325 -0.26 12.44 11.51
C PRO A 325 -0.56 13.29 12.76
N LEU A 326 -0.58 14.61 12.58
CA LEU A 326 -0.85 15.59 13.61
C LEU A 326 -2.18 16.28 13.32
N LYS A 327 -2.94 16.52 14.38
CA LYS A 327 -4.15 17.33 14.35
C LYS A 327 -3.84 18.68 15.00
N ARG A 328 -3.63 19.71 14.16
CA ARG A 328 -3.27 21.08 14.59
C ARG A 328 -2.01 21.15 15.46
N GLY A 329 -1.02 20.31 15.16
CA GLY A 329 0.25 20.27 15.90
C GLY A 329 0.26 19.31 17.10
N GLU A 330 -0.88 18.73 17.47
CA GLU A 330 -0.97 17.70 18.52
C GLU A 330 -1.06 16.29 17.92
N PRO A 331 -0.65 15.23 18.64
CA PRO A 331 -0.85 13.85 18.22
C PRO A 331 -2.32 13.54 17.97
N LEU A 332 -2.60 12.72 16.96
CA LEU A 332 -3.95 12.44 16.49
C LEU A 332 -4.88 11.84 17.57
N THR A 333 -4.31 11.03 18.46
CA THR A 333 -5.03 10.39 19.57
C THR A 333 -5.25 11.31 20.77
N ASN A 334 -4.62 12.48 20.81
CA ASN A 334 -4.68 13.40 21.95
C ASN A 334 -5.97 14.23 21.98
N GLU A 335 -6.26 14.83 23.14
CA GLU A 335 -7.28 15.85 23.28
C GLU A 335 -6.86 17.13 22.53
N VAL A 336 -7.58 17.48 21.47
CA VAL A 336 -7.32 18.72 20.72
C VAL A 336 -8.21 19.82 21.26
N LYS A 337 -7.59 20.89 21.79
CA LYS A 337 -8.26 22.09 22.25
C LYS A 337 -8.15 23.20 21.20
N ASP A 338 -9.18 24.03 21.08
CA ASP A 338 -9.12 25.29 20.34
C ASP A 338 -8.22 26.31 21.04
N PRO A 339 -7.76 27.37 20.34
CA PRO A 339 -7.07 28.51 20.97
C PRO A 339 -7.88 29.17 22.09
N ALA A 340 -9.20 29.03 22.05
CA ALA A 340 -10.15 29.47 23.08
C ALA A 340 -10.34 28.44 24.22
N GLY A 341 -9.54 27.36 24.26
CA GLY A 341 -9.60 26.32 25.30
C GLY A 341 -10.71 25.26 25.13
N LYS A 342 -11.57 25.38 24.11
CA LYS A 342 -12.67 24.45 23.86
C LYS A 342 -12.16 23.09 23.36
N VAL A 343 -12.54 21.99 24.00
CA VAL A 343 -12.18 20.63 23.56
C VAL A 343 -12.95 20.29 22.28
N LEU A 344 -12.24 20.18 21.16
CA LEU A 344 -12.81 19.84 19.85
C LEU A 344 -12.94 18.34 19.63
N SER A 345 -12.00 17.57 20.17
CA SER A 345 -12.05 16.12 20.13
C SER A 345 -11.27 15.56 21.30
N LYS A 346 -11.92 14.69 22.07
CA LYS A 346 -11.32 13.96 23.18
C LYS A 346 -11.34 12.47 22.85
N SER A 347 -10.17 11.84 22.82
CA SER A 347 -10.10 10.40 23.00
C SER A 347 -10.22 10.14 24.50
N ALA A 348 -11.17 9.30 24.91
CA ALA A 348 -11.31 8.92 26.31
C ALA A 348 -10.09 8.11 26.80
N ASP A 349 -9.42 7.41 25.87
CA ASP A 349 -8.23 6.62 26.12
C ASP A 349 -7.27 6.71 24.90
N PRO A 350 -6.41 7.74 24.87
CA PRO A 350 -5.46 7.97 23.78
C PRO A 350 -4.50 6.80 23.56
N ASN A 351 -3.92 6.25 24.65
CA ASN A 351 -2.94 5.18 24.60
C ASN A 351 -3.54 3.86 24.14
N GLY A 352 -4.79 3.58 24.52
CA GLY A 352 -5.51 2.40 24.06
C GLY A 352 -5.88 2.45 22.60
N SER A 353 -6.26 3.63 22.12
CA SER A 353 -6.54 3.86 20.71
C SER A 353 -5.28 3.67 19.87
N LEU A 354 -4.12 4.11 20.36
CA LEU A 354 -2.82 3.92 19.71
C LEU A 354 -2.40 2.44 19.66
N ILE A 355 -2.54 1.70 20.78
CA ILE A 355 -2.25 0.25 20.84
C ILE A 355 -3.14 -0.55 19.88
N ARG A 356 -4.41 -0.17 19.74
CA ARG A 356 -5.31 -0.76 18.73
C ARG A 356 -4.84 -0.47 17.31
N GLY A 357 -4.24 0.70 17.08
CA GLY A 357 -3.60 1.06 15.81
C GLY A 357 -2.45 0.13 15.45
N PHE A 358 -1.55 -0.17 16.39
CA PHE A 358 -0.45 -1.11 16.17
C PHE A 358 -0.93 -2.52 15.81
N LYS A 359 -2.05 -2.97 16.40
CA LYS A 359 -2.67 -4.28 16.15
C LYS A 359 -3.59 -4.29 14.91
N ALA A 360 -3.66 -3.20 14.15
CA ALA A 360 -4.54 -3.13 12.98
C ALA A 360 -4.05 -4.07 11.85
N LYS A 361 -5.00 -4.76 11.21
CA LYS A 361 -4.73 -5.59 10.03
C LYS A 361 -4.39 -4.75 8.79
N VAL A 362 -4.96 -3.54 8.71
CA VAL A 362 -4.74 -2.62 7.60
C VAL A 362 -3.37 -1.96 7.78
N THR A 363 -2.47 -2.21 6.83
CA THR A 363 -1.10 -1.69 6.73
C THR A 363 -1.03 -0.18 6.94
N VAL A 364 -1.92 0.57 6.28
CA VAL A 364 -2.01 2.03 6.39
C VAL A 364 -2.27 2.46 7.84
N THR A 365 -3.27 1.89 8.50
CA THR A 365 -3.61 2.22 9.90
C THR A 365 -2.45 1.91 10.84
N ARG A 366 -1.80 0.75 10.66
CA ARG A 366 -0.64 0.35 11.45
C ARG A 366 0.55 1.27 11.23
N GLY A 367 0.84 1.62 9.98
CA GLY A 367 1.96 2.50 9.62
C GLY A 367 1.81 3.92 10.17
N PHE A 368 0.62 4.51 10.07
CA PHE A 368 0.35 5.81 10.68
C PHE A 368 0.41 5.78 12.22
N ALA A 369 -0.01 4.67 12.86
CA ALA A 369 0.11 4.52 14.31
C ALA A 369 1.57 4.48 14.77
N PHE A 370 2.44 3.71 14.09
CA PHE A 370 3.88 3.70 14.39
C PHE A 370 4.54 5.05 14.12
N TRP A 371 4.09 5.76 13.09
CA TRP A 371 4.56 7.10 12.81
C TRP A 371 4.16 8.10 13.90
N GLU A 372 2.91 8.05 14.37
CA GLU A 372 2.46 8.87 15.50
C GLU A 372 3.24 8.55 16.78
N LEU A 373 3.51 7.26 17.05
CA LEU A 373 4.35 6.87 18.19
C LEU A 373 5.71 7.54 18.10
N PHE A 374 6.39 7.46 16.95
CA PHE A 374 7.69 8.09 16.75
C PHE A 374 7.65 9.60 17.05
N LEU A 375 6.61 10.30 16.61
CA LEU A 375 6.43 11.73 16.93
C LEU A 375 6.18 11.97 18.42
N ILE A 376 5.36 11.14 19.08
CA ILE A 376 5.14 11.22 20.53
C ILE A 376 6.47 11.06 21.28
N THR A 377 7.29 10.08 20.88
CA THR A 377 8.55 9.80 21.57
C THR A 377 9.57 10.92 21.45
N THR A 378 9.57 11.65 20.33
CA THR A 378 10.59 12.68 20.04
C THR A 378 10.14 14.10 20.40
N GLN A 379 8.88 14.46 20.19
CA GLN A 379 8.39 15.85 20.27
C GLN A 379 7.48 16.13 21.46
N PHE A 380 6.75 15.13 21.97
CA PHE A 380 5.66 15.37 22.93
C PHE A 380 5.92 14.75 24.31
N GLN A 381 6.67 15.48 25.13
CA GLN A 381 6.97 15.15 26.54
C GLN A 381 5.74 14.69 27.31
N THR A 382 4.67 15.51 27.32
CA THR A 382 3.47 15.27 28.13
C THR A 382 2.77 13.98 27.74
N ARG A 383 2.77 13.63 26.46
CA ARG A 383 2.18 12.37 25.99
C ARG A 383 3.08 11.19 26.28
N ARG A 384 4.40 11.37 26.20
CA ARG A 384 5.38 10.36 26.55
C ARG A 384 5.30 9.95 28.03
N THR A 385 5.19 10.90 28.96
CA THR A 385 5.02 10.58 30.39
C THR A 385 3.75 9.77 30.66
N THR A 386 2.65 9.99 29.92
CA THR A 386 1.44 9.17 30.07
C THR A 386 1.63 7.69 29.71
N ILE A 387 2.62 7.36 28.87
CA ILE A 387 2.92 5.97 28.52
C ILE A 387 3.53 5.25 29.73
N PHE A 388 4.34 5.95 30.53
CA PHE A 388 4.98 5.43 31.74
C PHE A 388 4.05 5.44 32.95
N SER A 389 3.16 6.42 33.07
CA SER A 389 2.29 6.55 34.25
C SER A 389 1.09 5.59 34.24
N GLU A 390 0.68 5.04 33.09
CA GLU A 390 -0.42 4.07 32.98
C GLU A 390 0.01 2.64 33.36
N VAL A 391 0.23 2.40 34.66
CA VAL A 391 0.67 1.10 35.20
C VAL A 391 -0.46 0.06 35.26
N GLU A 392 -1.63 0.46 35.76
CA GLU A 392 -2.72 -0.46 36.15
C GLU A 392 -3.62 -0.91 34.99
N ARG A 393 -3.24 -0.58 33.76
CA ARG A 393 -4.03 -0.89 32.57
C ARG A 393 -4.16 -2.39 32.35
N LYS A 394 -5.39 -2.88 32.15
CA LYS A 394 -5.66 -4.29 31.77
C LYS A 394 -5.69 -4.44 30.23
N PRO A 395 -5.13 -5.51 29.65
CA PRO A 395 -4.52 -6.68 30.30
C PRO A 395 -3.09 -6.47 30.82
N GLN A 396 -2.34 -5.49 30.29
CA GLN A 396 -0.95 -5.17 30.69
C GLN A 396 -0.73 -3.65 30.64
N SER A 397 0.31 -3.15 31.30
CA SER A 397 0.64 -1.71 31.29
C SER A 397 0.86 -1.18 29.88
N THR A 398 0.63 0.12 29.68
CA THR A 398 0.76 0.77 28.37
C THR A 398 2.17 0.65 27.82
N TRP A 399 3.19 0.83 28.68
CA TRP A 399 4.59 0.57 28.35
C TRP A 399 4.80 -0.85 27.84
N THR A 400 4.42 -1.86 28.63
CA THR A 400 4.66 -3.28 28.31
C THR A 400 4.04 -3.67 26.97
N GLN A 401 2.81 -3.22 26.70
CA GLN A 401 2.15 -3.50 25.42
C GLN A 401 2.87 -2.80 24.25
N THR A 402 3.27 -1.54 24.43
CA THR A 402 3.93 -0.75 23.38
C THR A 402 5.32 -1.28 23.07
N SER A 403 6.12 -1.57 24.09
CA SER A 403 7.47 -2.13 23.95
C SER A 403 7.42 -3.53 23.34
N ALA A 404 6.49 -4.40 23.79
CA ALA A 404 6.30 -5.72 23.22
C ALA A 404 5.95 -5.68 21.73
N LEU A 405 5.08 -4.74 21.30
CA LEU A 405 4.73 -4.58 19.89
C LEU A 405 5.89 -4.05 19.05
N CYS A 406 6.69 -3.11 19.58
CA CYS A 406 7.88 -2.62 18.89
C CYS A 406 8.95 -3.72 18.77
N LEU A 407 9.18 -4.48 19.84
CA LEU A 407 10.09 -5.63 19.85
C LEU A 407 9.60 -6.75 18.92
N ALA A 408 8.29 -6.95 18.79
CA ALA A 408 7.72 -7.92 17.85
C ALA A 408 8.06 -7.58 16.39
N GLU A 409 8.08 -6.30 15.99
CA GLU A 409 8.51 -5.91 14.64
C GLU A 409 9.98 -6.27 14.36
N LEU A 410 10.85 -6.14 15.36
CA LEU A 410 12.27 -6.49 15.26
C LEU A 410 12.47 -8.02 15.26
N ASN A 411 11.83 -8.73 16.18
CA ASN A 411 11.87 -10.19 16.24
C ASN A 411 11.32 -10.84 14.97
N ALA A 412 10.31 -10.23 14.35
CA ALA A 412 9.77 -10.70 13.08
C ALA A 412 10.82 -10.72 11.96
N ILE A 413 11.87 -9.89 12.02
CA ILE A 413 13.01 -9.97 11.08
C ILE A 413 13.75 -11.30 11.26
N GLY A 414 14.07 -11.65 12.52
CA GLY A 414 14.72 -12.90 12.85
C GLY A 414 13.88 -14.11 12.44
N ASP A 415 12.57 -14.07 12.67
CA ASP A 415 11.66 -15.14 12.28
C ASP A 415 11.56 -15.29 10.76
N ARG A 416 11.49 -14.17 10.01
CA ARG A 416 11.52 -14.21 8.54
C ARG A 416 12.83 -14.81 8.00
N ILE A 417 13.96 -14.46 8.60
CA ILE A 417 15.27 -15.03 8.21
C ILE A 417 15.33 -16.54 8.51
N LYS A 418 14.85 -16.98 9.67
CA LYS A 418 14.76 -18.42 10.01
C LYS A 418 13.89 -19.17 9.02
N ASN A 419 12.72 -18.62 8.68
CA ASN A 419 11.79 -19.21 7.72
C ASN A 419 12.39 -19.27 6.31
N ALA A 420 13.15 -18.25 5.90
CA ALA A 420 13.83 -18.22 4.61
C ALA A 420 14.94 -19.28 4.49
N ASN A 421 15.64 -19.59 5.59
CA ASN A 421 16.68 -20.62 5.61
C ASN A 421 16.11 -22.06 5.63
N ALA A 422 14.83 -22.25 6.04
CA ALA A 422 14.17 -23.56 6.14
C ALA A 422 12.77 -23.56 5.48
N PRO A 423 12.68 -23.40 4.15
CA PRO A 423 11.41 -23.19 3.45
C PRO A 423 10.46 -24.40 3.54
N SER A 424 10.99 -25.62 3.54
CA SER A 424 10.18 -26.86 3.59
C SER A 424 9.48 -27.07 4.92
N GLU A 425 10.10 -26.66 6.03
CA GLU A 425 9.49 -26.73 7.35
C GLU A 425 8.46 -25.62 7.55
N TYR A 426 8.75 -24.42 7.04
CA TYR A 426 7.82 -23.30 7.08
C TYR A 426 6.53 -23.62 6.32
N GLN A 427 6.63 -24.14 5.09
CA GLN A 427 5.45 -24.53 4.30
C GLN A 427 4.56 -25.56 5.02
N LYS A 428 5.17 -26.54 5.71
CA LYS A 428 4.43 -27.52 6.52
C LYS A 428 3.73 -26.85 7.71
N ARG A 429 4.45 -26.03 8.48
CA ARG A 429 3.88 -25.30 9.63
C ARG A 429 2.77 -24.33 9.21
N THR A 430 2.90 -23.67 8.06
CA THR A 430 1.86 -22.78 7.54
C THR A 430 0.63 -23.56 7.09
N ALA A 431 0.81 -24.69 6.41
CA ALA A 431 -0.31 -25.56 6.03
C ALA A 431 -1.04 -26.10 7.26
N GLU A 432 -0.31 -26.51 8.30
CA GLU A 432 -0.87 -26.96 9.58
C GLU A 432 -1.60 -25.83 10.31
N SER A 433 -1.02 -24.63 10.36
CA SER A 433 -1.63 -23.47 11.01
C SER A 433 -2.88 -22.98 10.27
N GLU A 434 -2.88 -22.98 8.94
CA GLU A 434 -4.07 -22.66 8.15
C GLU A 434 -5.17 -23.71 8.34
N GLN A 435 -4.81 -24.99 8.43
CA GLN A 435 -5.77 -26.05 8.76
C GLN A 435 -6.37 -25.85 10.15
N GLN A 436 -5.54 -25.57 11.16
CA GLN A 436 -6.01 -25.27 12.52
C GLN A 436 -6.90 -24.03 12.55
N ARG A 437 -6.54 -22.98 11.81
CA ARG A 437 -7.32 -21.74 11.76
C ARG A 437 -8.67 -21.94 11.06
N LYS A 438 -8.70 -22.69 9.97
CA LYS A 438 -9.96 -23.08 9.30
C LYS A 438 -10.81 -23.97 10.20
N GLN A 439 -10.21 -24.89 10.94
CA GLN A 439 -10.91 -25.69 11.94
C GLN A 439 -11.47 -24.81 13.07
N GLN A 440 -10.70 -23.85 13.57
CA GLN A 440 -11.15 -22.96 14.63
C GLN A 440 -12.23 -21.99 14.15
N GLU A 441 -12.13 -21.47 12.92
CA GLU A 441 -13.18 -20.66 12.29
C GLU A 441 -14.46 -21.49 12.06
N TYR A 442 -14.34 -22.75 11.66
CA TYR A 442 -15.46 -23.68 11.55
C TYR A 442 -16.11 -23.93 12.92
N LEU A 443 -15.31 -24.16 13.97
CA LEU A 443 -15.82 -24.35 15.34
C LEU A 443 -16.50 -23.09 15.89
N ILE A 444 -15.91 -21.90 15.67
CA ILE A 444 -16.51 -20.62 16.07
C ILE A 444 -17.79 -20.35 15.28
N ALA A 445 -17.82 -20.66 13.99
CA ALA A 445 -19.03 -20.55 13.17
C ALA A 445 -20.13 -21.48 13.69
N GLN A 446 -19.78 -22.72 14.04
CA GLN A 446 -20.67 -23.70 14.62
C GLN A 446 -21.18 -23.29 16.01
N GLU A 447 -20.32 -22.74 16.87
CA GLU A 447 -20.72 -22.17 18.16
C GLU A 447 -21.61 -20.95 18.00
N ARG A 448 -21.31 -20.09 17.02
CA ARG A 448 -22.12 -18.91 16.71
C ARG A 448 -23.50 -19.30 16.19
N GLU A 449 -23.59 -20.37 15.39
CA GLU A 449 -24.85 -20.95 14.92
C GLU A 449 -25.63 -21.61 16.07
N LYS A 450 -24.96 -22.29 17.00
CA LYS A 450 -25.55 -22.82 18.25
C LYS A 450 -26.07 -21.74 19.18
N ASN A 451 -25.35 -20.63 19.30
CA ASN A 451 -25.70 -19.51 20.18
C ASN A 451 -26.74 -18.56 19.56
N LEU A 452 -27.04 -18.72 18.25
CA LEU A 452 -28.09 -18.01 17.52
C LEU A 452 -29.15 -19.03 17.05
N SER A 453 -30.01 -19.48 17.98
CA SER A 453 -31.49 -19.56 17.86
C SER A 453 -32.14 -20.85 18.36
N LEU A 454 -33.41 -20.70 18.81
CA LEU A 454 -34.39 -21.79 18.88
C LEU A 454 -34.38 -22.59 17.56
N PRO A 455 -34.53 -23.93 17.63
CA PRO A 455 -34.33 -24.79 16.48
C PRO A 455 -35.42 -24.59 15.41
N LYS A 456 -35.01 -24.16 14.21
CA LYS A 456 -35.87 -24.20 13.02
C LYS A 456 -35.98 -25.64 12.53
N ILE A 457 -37.20 -26.16 12.43
CA ILE A 457 -37.61 -27.50 11.95
C ILE A 457 -37.29 -27.73 10.44
N ALA A 458 -36.50 -26.88 9.79
CA ALA A 458 -36.16 -27.00 8.38
C ALA A 458 -34.88 -27.81 8.08
N GLN A 459 -34.22 -28.38 9.09
CA GLN A 459 -33.10 -29.31 8.90
C GLN A 459 -33.56 -30.76 8.97
N ARG A 460 -34.53 -31.12 8.13
CA ARG A 460 -34.64 -32.50 7.65
C ARG A 460 -33.85 -32.53 6.36
N GLY A 461 -32.69 -33.19 6.38
CA GLY A 461 -31.81 -33.30 5.22
C GLY A 461 -32.58 -33.85 4.03
N VAL A 462 -32.92 -32.97 3.10
CA VAL A 462 -33.26 -33.37 1.73
C VAL A 462 -31.91 -33.68 1.10
N LEU A 463 -31.68 -34.97 0.82
CA LEU A 463 -30.58 -35.40 -0.02
C LEU A 463 -30.65 -34.59 -1.32
N ASP A 464 -29.62 -33.78 -1.57
CA ASP A 464 -29.51 -33.01 -2.79
C ASP A 464 -29.32 -34.00 -3.94
N GLU A 465 -30.33 -34.14 -4.81
CA GLU A 465 -30.34 -35.09 -5.94
C GLU A 465 -29.16 -34.87 -6.91
N ARG A 466 -28.43 -33.76 -6.77
CA ARG A 466 -27.18 -33.49 -7.50
C ARG A 466 -26.00 -34.40 -7.14
N GLU A 467 -25.99 -35.06 -5.97
CA GLU A 467 -24.91 -36.00 -5.61
C GLU A 467 -25.12 -37.42 -6.19
N VAL A 468 -26.33 -37.75 -6.65
CA VAL A 468 -26.61 -39.04 -7.31
C VAL A 468 -26.19 -39.02 -8.80
N PHE A 469 -26.15 -37.83 -9.42
CA PHE A 469 -25.75 -37.67 -10.83
C PHE A 469 -24.28 -37.25 -11.04
N ALA A 470 -23.53 -36.95 -9.98
CA ALA A 470 -22.13 -36.53 -10.06
C ALA A 470 -21.10 -37.68 -10.14
N LYS A 471 -21.54 -38.93 -10.35
CA LYS A 471 -20.66 -40.11 -10.42
C LYS A 471 -20.16 -40.47 -11.84
N HIS A 472 -20.44 -39.66 -12.87
CA HIS A 472 -20.07 -40.01 -14.26
C HIS A 472 -19.32 -38.97 -15.09
N THR A 473 -18.79 -37.90 -14.50
CA THR A 473 -17.91 -36.95 -15.21
C THR A 473 -16.51 -36.89 -14.60
N GLY A 474 -15.90 -38.06 -14.46
CA GLY A 474 -14.46 -38.19 -14.26
C GLY A 474 -13.73 -37.98 -15.59
N ASN A 475 -12.91 -36.94 -15.64
CA ASN A 475 -12.08 -36.60 -16.79
C ASN A 475 -11.20 -37.82 -17.20
N PRO A 476 -11.38 -38.42 -18.39
CA PRO A 476 -10.77 -39.71 -18.76
C PRO A 476 -9.24 -39.69 -18.81
N VAL A 477 -8.65 -38.48 -18.86
CA VAL A 477 -7.21 -38.25 -18.85
C VAL A 477 -6.59 -38.52 -17.47
N SER A 478 -7.30 -38.25 -16.36
CA SER A 478 -6.75 -38.44 -15.01
C SER A 478 -6.70 -39.90 -14.57
N THR A 479 -7.64 -40.71 -15.07
CA THR A 479 -7.72 -42.16 -14.77
C THR A 479 -6.75 -42.95 -15.65
N ALA A 480 -6.50 -42.50 -16.89
CA ALA A 480 -5.46 -43.07 -17.76
C ALA A 480 -4.06 -42.82 -17.18
N ILE A 481 -3.76 -41.60 -16.70
CA ILE A 481 -2.44 -41.28 -16.13
C ILE A 481 -2.17 -42.08 -14.83
N LYS A 482 -3.20 -42.40 -14.06
CA LYS A 482 -3.06 -43.24 -12.85
C LYS A 482 -2.88 -44.73 -13.16
N SER A 483 -3.42 -45.25 -14.27
CA SER A 483 -3.27 -46.66 -14.64
C SER A 483 -1.95 -46.99 -15.33
N PHE A 484 -1.29 -46.00 -15.95
CA PHE A 484 0.01 -46.20 -16.62
C PHE A 484 1.22 -46.30 -15.66
N GLY A 485 1.06 -45.95 -14.37
CA GLY A 485 2.19 -45.84 -13.43
C GLY A 485 2.27 -46.89 -12.32
N GLN A 486 1.30 -47.81 -12.19
CA GLN A 486 1.16 -48.66 -10.98
C GLN A 486 1.01 -50.17 -11.25
N SER A 487 1.62 -50.71 -12.31
CA SER A 487 1.80 -52.17 -12.39
C SER A 487 3.19 -52.57 -11.87
N PRO A 488 3.28 -53.42 -10.83
CA PRO A 488 4.56 -53.88 -10.30
C PRO A 488 5.17 -54.87 -11.31
N GLY A 489 6.20 -54.41 -12.02
CA GLY A 489 6.94 -55.21 -13.01
C GLY A 489 7.21 -54.55 -14.37
N ALA A 490 6.73 -53.33 -14.62
CA ALA A 490 6.94 -52.65 -15.90
C ALA A 490 8.36 -52.07 -16.05
N SER A 491 9.27 -52.84 -16.67
CA SER A 491 10.55 -52.32 -17.16
C SER A 491 10.32 -51.41 -18.38
N ASN A 492 10.55 -50.10 -18.21
CA ASN A 492 10.64 -49.05 -19.24
C ASN A 492 9.40 -48.81 -20.15
N PRO A 493 8.74 -47.63 -20.06
CA PRO A 493 7.58 -47.28 -20.88
C PRO A 493 7.99 -46.66 -22.21
N VAL A 494 8.69 -47.41 -23.07
CA VAL A 494 8.97 -46.95 -24.45
C VAL A 494 8.40 -47.97 -25.42
N SER A 495 7.42 -47.54 -26.23
CA SER A 495 6.75 -48.43 -27.18
C SER A 495 7.75 -48.99 -28.21
N PRO A 496 7.54 -50.23 -28.73
CA PRO A 496 8.47 -50.87 -29.68
C PRO A 496 8.70 -50.05 -30.97
N ARG A 497 7.70 -49.26 -31.39
CA ARG A 497 7.80 -48.33 -32.53
C ARG A 497 8.67 -47.11 -32.23
N ALA A 498 8.61 -46.57 -31.00
CA ALA A 498 9.49 -45.48 -30.59
C ALA A 498 10.95 -45.93 -30.52
N ARG A 499 11.21 -47.17 -30.10
CA ARG A 499 12.56 -47.78 -30.17
C ARG A 499 13.10 -47.86 -31.60
N LYS A 500 12.31 -48.38 -32.54
CA LYS A 500 12.74 -48.45 -33.95
C LYS A 500 12.93 -47.08 -34.60
N ALA A 501 12.10 -46.10 -34.25
CA ALA A 501 12.27 -44.73 -34.75
C ALA A 501 13.54 -44.08 -34.17
N LEU A 502 13.83 -44.31 -32.89
CA LEU A 502 15.02 -43.81 -32.21
C LEU A 502 16.30 -44.47 -32.74
N GLU A 503 16.31 -45.78 -32.93
CA GLU A 503 17.44 -46.53 -33.52
C GLU A 503 17.69 -46.10 -34.98
N TRP A 504 16.63 -45.86 -35.75
CA TRP A 504 16.75 -45.35 -37.13
C TRP A 504 17.38 -43.96 -37.17
N THR A 505 17.00 -43.07 -36.25
CA THR A 505 17.63 -41.74 -36.14
C THR A 505 19.07 -41.81 -35.65
N GLU A 506 19.39 -42.66 -34.67
CA GLU A 506 20.74 -42.81 -34.12
C GLU A 506 21.75 -43.26 -35.19
N GLN A 507 21.30 -44.10 -36.14
CA GLN A 507 22.13 -44.59 -37.24
C GLN A 507 22.36 -43.58 -38.39
N HIS A 508 21.46 -42.60 -38.57
CA HIS A 508 21.48 -41.74 -39.78
C HIS A 508 21.88 -40.28 -39.53
N THR A 509 21.83 -39.77 -38.29
CA THR A 509 22.11 -38.35 -38.01
C THR A 509 23.30 -38.09 -37.09
N GLY A 510 24.04 -39.13 -36.66
CA GLY A 510 25.16 -38.99 -35.71
C GLY A 510 24.73 -38.44 -34.35
N PHE A 511 23.42 -38.49 -34.07
CA PHE A 511 22.80 -37.90 -32.91
C PHE A 511 23.00 -38.82 -31.70
N ASN A 512 23.93 -38.45 -30.83
CA ASN A 512 24.39 -39.26 -29.72
C ASN A 512 23.35 -39.25 -28.57
N ARG A 513 22.96 -40.44 -28.09
CA ARG A 513 22.00 -40.64 -26.99
C ARG A 513 22.35 -39.88 -25.69
N SER A 514 23.62 -39.52 -25.51
CA SER A 514 24.11 -38.72 -24.38
C SER A 514 23.67 -37.24 -24.42
N GLN A 515 23.32 -36.68 -25.59
CA GLN A 515 22.78 -35.32 -25.71
C GLN A 515 21.29 -35.21 -25.32
N LEU A 516 20.53 -36.30 -25.49
CA LEU A 516 19.16 -36.43 -24.98
C LEU A 516 19.07 -36.88 -23.52
N SER A 517 20.20 -37.12 -22.84
CA SER A 517 20.16 -37.31 -21.39
C SER A 517 19.59 -36.03 -20.75
N VAL A 518 18.76 -36.19 -19.71
CA VAL A 518 18.17 -35.05 -18.97
C VAL A 518 19.26 -34.06 -18.57
N SER A 519 20.45 -34.53 -18.25
CA SER A 519 21.64 -33.73 -17.93
C SER A 519 22.27 -33.00 -19.13
N GLY A 520 22.20 -33.53 -20.37
CA GLY A 520 22.67 -32.88 -21.60
C GLY A 520 21.75 -31.74 -22.05
N LEU A 521 20.44 -32.01 -22.14
CA LEU A 521 19.40 -31.02 -22.39
C LEU A 521 19.37 -29.94 -21.30
N GLN A 522 19.59 -30.30 -20.04
CA GLN A 522 19.68 -29.35 -18.94
C GLN A 522 20.93 -28.46 -19.04
N ARG A 523 22.09 -28.98 -19.49
CA ARG A 523 23.30 -28.15 -19.71
C ARG A 523 23.13 -27.17 -20.87
N GLU A 524 22.52 -27.59 -21.97
CA GLU A 524 22.31 -26.76 -23.15
C GLU A 524 21.18 -25.73 -22.94
N ALA A 525 20.07 -26.15 -22.30
CA ALA A 525 19.01 -25.24 -21.84
C ALA A 525 19.51 -24.24 -20.79
N ASN A 526 20.47 -24.63 -19.92
CA ASN A 526 21.13 -23.71 -19.00
C ASN A 526 21.95 -22.65 -19.76
N GLY A 527 22.60 -23.00 -20.87
CA GLY A 527 23.34 -22.02 -21.70
C GLY A 527 22.41 -20.97 -22.34
N TYR A 528 21.36 -21.43 -23.02
CA TYR A 528 20.39 -20.52 -23.66
C TYR A 528 19.55 -19.74 -22.64
N SER A 529 19.16 -20.33 -21.51
CA SER A 529 18.43 -19.62 -20.45
C SER A 529 19.30 -18.57 -19.77
N LEU A 530 20.59 -18.83 -19.51
CA LEU A 530 21.50 -17.81 -19.00
C LEU A 530 21.72 -16.68 -20.00
N HIS A 531 21.84 -16.98 -21.30
CA HIS A 531 21.92 -15.96 -22.34
C HIS A 531 20.64 -15.11 -22.40
N PHE A 532 19.47 -15.75 -22.39
CA PHE A 532 18.18 -15.05 -22.32
C PHE A 532 18.10 -14.18 -21.08
N LEU A 533 18.50 -14.70 -19.91
CA LEU A 533 18.51 -13.95 -18.67
C LEU A 533 19.39 -12.73 -18.78
N ARG A 534 20.53 -12.72 -19.49
CA ARG A 534 21.37 -11.52 -19.69
C ARG A 534 20.73 -10.42 -20.54
N THR A 535 19.75 -10.77 -21.37
CA THR A 535 19.04 -9.77 -22.19
C THR A 535 18.09 -8.91 -21.35
N PRO A 536 17.69 -7.71 -21.82
CA PRO A 536 16.67 -6.88 -21.16
C PRO A 536 15.33 -7.60 -20.97
N LEU A 537 14.96 -8.50 -21.89
CA LEU A 537 13.74 -9.32 -21.77
C LEU A 537 13.82 -10.36 -20.65
N GLY A 538 15.04 -10.76 -20.27
CA GLY A 538 15.29 -11.68 -19.16
C GLY A 538 15.27 -11.01 -17.78
N GLU A 539 15.42 -9.68 -17.71
CA GLU A 539 15.45 -8.91 -16.46
C GLU A 539 14.29 -9.21 -15.49
N PRO A 540 13.01 -9.24 -15.90
CA PRO A 540 11.92 -9.52 -14.98
C PRO A 540 12.01 -10.90 -14.33
N PHE A 541 12.63 -11.89 -14.97
CA PHE A 541 12.78 -13.25 -14.44
C PHE A 541 13.97 -13.41 -13.48
N ARG A 542 14.85 -12.40 -13.40
CA ARG A 542 16.00 -12.42 -12.49
C ARG A 542 15.54 -12.23 -11.05
N GLN A 543 16.13 -13.01 -10.14
CA GLN A 543 16.01 -12.82 -8.70
C GLN A 543 17.29 -12.22 -8.16
N THR A 544 17.40 -10.89 -8.24
CA THR A 544 18.58 -10.17 -7.76
C THR A 544 18.81 -10.39 -6.27
N PHE A 545 20.06 -10.53 -5.85
CA PHE A 545 20.44 -10.70 -4.45
C PHE A 545 19.80 -9.65 -3.53
N SER A 546 19.83 -8.38 -3.93
CA SER A 546 19.21 -7.27 -3.19
C SER A 546 17.71 -7.48 -2.93
N ARG A 547 16.92 -7.79 -3.98
CA ARG A 547 15.48 -8.05 -3.82
C ARG A 547 15.18 -9.25 -2.93
N ARG A 548 15.96 -10.33 -3.04
CA ARG A 548 15.78 -11.51 -2.16
C ARG A 548 16.02 -11.16 -0.70
N VAL A 549 17.11 -10.46 -0.40
CA VAL A 549 17.42 -10.03 0.97
C VAL A 549 16.37 -9.05 1.49
N GLN A 550 15.96 -8.06 0.70
CA GLN A 550 14.94 -7.10 1.09
C GLN A 550 13.57 -7.76 1.33
N ALA A 551 13.17 -8.72 0.49
CA ALA A 551 11.94 -9.50 0.67
C ALA A 551 11.94 -10.30 1.98
N VAL A 552 13.08 -10.86 2.36
CA VAL A 552 13.23 -11.59 3.64
C VAL A 552 13.20 -10.62 4.82
N ILE A 553 13.99 -9.54 4.77
CA ILE A 553 14.14 -8.62 5.91
C ILE A 553 12.89 -7.79 6.14
N TYR A 554 12.34 -7.18 5.09
CA TYR A 554 11.19 -6.28 5.18
C TYR A 554 9.83 -6.97 4.98
N GLY A 555 9.81 -8.22 4.52
CA GLY A 555 8.60 -9.01 4.30
C GLY A 555 8.07 -8.94 2.86
N VAL A 556 7.03 -9.73 2.59
CA VAL A 556 6.32 -9.86 1.29
C VAL A 556 4.82 -9.88 1.60
N PRO A 557 3.92 -9.28 0.79
CA PRO A 557 4.17 -8.60 -0.50
C PRO A 557 4.57 -7.12 -0.40
N PHE A 558 4.33 -6.47 0.74
CA PHE A 558 4.66 -5.06 1.00
C PHE A 558 5.74 -4.92 2.06
N SER A 559 6.60 -3.92 1.90
CA SER A 559 7.73 -3.67 2.80
C SER A 559 7.28 -3.10 4.13
N SER A 560 7.62 -3.77 5.23
CA SER A 560 7.42 -3.26 6.59
C SER A 560 8.53 -2.30 7.05
N LYS A 561 9.34 -1.75 6.12
CA LYS A 561 10.50 -0.90 6.44
C LYS A 561 10.14 0.28 7.34
N ALA A 562 9.09 1.03 7.01
CA ALA A 562 8.68 2.21 7.79
C ALA A 562 8.31 1.83 9.24
N ASN A 563 7.53 0.76 9.41
CA ASN A 563 7.11 0.28 10.73
C ASN A 563 8.30 -0.14 11.58
N ILE A 564 9.25 -0.89 11.01
CA ILE A 564 10.47 -1.32 11.68
C ILE A 564 11.32 -0.12 12.11
N PHE A 565 11.49 0.87 11.22
CA PHE A 565 12.28 2.07 11.50
C PHE A 565 11.65 2.90 12.63
N HIS A 566 10.35 3.17 12.55
CA HIS A 566 9.65 3.92 13.58
C HIS A 566 9.58 3.17 14.91
N ALA A 567 9.36 1.84 14.88
CA ALA A 567 9.39 1.01 16.09
C ALA A 567 10.76 1.05 16.78
N ALA A 568 11.86 0.87 16.03
CA ALA A 568 13.22 0.93 16.56
C ALA A 568 13.53 2.30 17.18
N LYS A 569 13.27 3.39 16.45
CA LYS A 569 13.50 4.76 16.93
C LYS A 569 12.65 5.09 18.17
N SER A 570 11.37 4.72 18.14
CA SER A 570 10.46 4.97 19.26
C SER A 570 10.90 4.23 20.52
N LEU A 571 11.33 2.97 20.37
CA LEU A 571 11.76 2.15 21.50
C LEU A 571 13.04 2.70 22.14
N VAL A 572 14.02 3.11 21.34
CA VAL A 572 15.25 3.76 21.83
C VAL A 572 14.92 5.09 22.52
N SER A 573 14.14 5.94 21.86
CA SER A 573 13.78 7.25 22.41
C SER A 573 13.00 7.12 23.71
N LEU A 574 12.07 6.16 23.83
CA LEU A 574 11.37 5.90 25.09
C LEU A 574 12.30 5.37 26.17
N ALA A 575 13.20 4.44 25.84
CA ALA A 575 14.17 3.90 26.78
C ALA A 575 15.07 5.01 27.34
N VAL A 576 15.62 5.88 26.49
CA VAL A 576 16.48 6.98 26.95
C VAL A 576 15.70 8.01 27.75
N SER A 577 14.48 8.37 27.31
CA SER A 577 13.63 9.31 28.04
C SER A 577 13.15 8.77 29.39
N SER A 578 13.08 7.45 29.58
CA SER A 578 12.60 6.86 30.84
C SER A 578 13.48 7.22 32.03
N LEU A 579 14.78 7.49 31.82
CA LEU A 579 15.69 7.91 32.90
C LEU A 579 15.22 9.16 33.65
N LYS A 580 14.45 10.04 32.98
CA LYS A 580 13.95 11.29 33.55
C LYS A 580 12.46 11.30 33.82
N GLU A 581 11.71 10.38 33.21
CA GLU A 581 10.25 10.48 33.05
C GLU A 581 9.48 9.27 33.58
N ASP A 582 10.16 8.17 33.89
CA ASP A 582 9.55 6.95 34.40
C ASP A 582 9.58 6.92 35.93
N ASP A 583 8.62 7.62 36.53
CA ASP A 583 8.48 7.71 38.00
C ASP A 583 8.23 6.34 38.66
N PHE A 584 7.71 5.38 37.92
CA PHE A 584 7.33 4.04 38.41
C PHE A 584 8.36 2.95 38.10
N GLY A 585 9.42 3.26 37.36
CA GLY A 585 10.48 2.31 37.00
C GLY A 585 9.99 1.13 36.14
N GLN A 586 8.95 1.30 35.32
CA GLN A 586 8.42 0.23 34.45
C GLN A 586 9.39 -0.18 33.34
N VAL A 587 10.25 0.73 32.89
CA VAL A 587 11.11 0.53 31.73
C VAL A 587 12.34 -0.30 32.10
N ALA A 588 12.88 -0.13 33.31
CA ALA A 588 14.13 -0.76 33.74
C ALA A 588 14.18 -2.29 33.51
N PRO A 589 13.15 -3.08 33.87
CA PRO A 589 13.16 -4.54 33.62
C PRO A 589 13.19 -4.93 32.13
N SER A 590 12.75 -4.03 31.25
CA SER A 590 12.67 -4.27 29.79
C SER A 590 13.98 -3.94 29.07
N ILE A 591 14.89 -3.15 29.66
CA ILE A 591 16.14 -2.71 29.03
C ILE A 591 17.03 -3.88 28.56
N PRO A 592 17.27 -4.94 29.37
CA PRO A 592 18.09 -6.06 28.91
C PRO A 592 17.50 -6.75 27.68
N LEU A 593 16.16 -6.88 27.63
CA LEU A 593 15.47 -7.48 26.50
C LEU A 593 15.64 -6.63 25.22
N ILE A 594 15.61 -5.30 25.34
CA ILE A 594 15.85 -4.38 24.22
C ILE A 594 17.26 -4.56 23.68
N ILE A 595 18.28 -4.52 24.54
CA ILE A 595 19.69 -4.68 24.16
C ILE A 595 19.93 -6.04 23.48
N ARG A 596 19.41 -7.13 24.06
CA ARG A 596 19.49 -8.48 23.49
C ARG A 596 18.82 -8.55 22.11
N THR A 597 17.63 -7.96 21.97
CA THR A 597 16.87 -7.99 20.71
C THR A 597 17.59 -7.20 19.61
N PHE A 598 18.12 -6.02 19.91
CA PHE A 598 18.90 -5.22 18.95
C PHE A 598 20.18 -5.96 18.51
N THR A 599 20.95 -6.46 19.48
CA THR A 599 22.19 -7.21 19.22
C THR A 599 21.92 -8.46 18.38
N SER A 600 20.90 -9.25 18.75
CA SER A 600 20.47 -10.44 18.03
C SER A 600 20.00 -10.12 16.61
N THR A 601 19.24 -9.03 16.43
CA THR A 601 18.76 -8.63 15.10
C THR A 601 19.90 -8.19 14.20
N ILE A 602 20.84 -7.36 14.69
CA ILE A 602 22.02 -6.91 13.93
C ILE A 602 22.86 -8.10 13.48
N THR A 603 23.19 -9.00 14.41
CA THR A 603 24.03 -10.17 14.13
C THR A 603 23.34 -11.15 13.17
N THR A 604 22.04 -11.38 13.34
CA THR A 604 21.26 -12.26 12.46
C THR A 604 21.15 -11.71 11.04
N VAL A 605 20.90 -10.40 10.88
CA VAL A 605 20.84 -9.75 9.56
C VAL A 605 22.20 -9.81 8.87
N GLN A 606 23.28 -9.45 9.56
CA GLN A 606 24.64 -9.51 9.01
C GLN A 606 25.03 -10.93 8.60
N LYS A 607 24.76 -11.90 9.48
CA LYS A 607 25.03 -13.31 9.20
C LYS A 607 24.25 -13.75 7.97
N HIS A 608 22.96 -13.43 7.87
CA HIS A 608 22.14 -13.81 6.72
C HIS A 608 22.70 -13.24 5.41
N VAL A 609 23.07 -11.95 5.36
CA VAL A 609 23.66 -11.33 4.16
C VAL A 609 24.99 -11.98 3.77
N GLN A 610 25.80 -12.41 4.76
CA GLN A 610 27.08 -13.08 4.51
C GLN A 610 26.90 -14.54 4.06
N THR A 611 25.96 -15.27 4.67
CA THR A 611 25.75 -16.70 4.40
C THR A 611 24.89 -16.97 3.17
N LEU A 612 24.04 -16.02 2.77
CA LEU A 612 23.14 -16.22 1.64
C LEU A 612 23.94 -16.33 0.34
N GLU A 613 23.71 -17.41 -0.40
CA GLU A 613 24.25 -17.60 -1.74
C GLU A 613 23.38 -16.90 -2.80
N PRO A 614 24.00 -16.30 -3.82
CA PRO A 614 23.27 -15.68 -4.93
C PRO A 614 22.43 -16.73 -5.67
N HIS A 615 21.27 -16.30 -6.17
CA HIS A 615 20.42 -17.19 -6.95
C HIS A 615 21.03 -17.37 -8.35
N TRP A 616 20.88 -18.55 -8.95
CA TRP A 616 21.44 -18.83 -10.28
C TRP A 616 20.91 -17.91 -11.40
N THR A 617 19.75 -17.27 -11.20
CA THR A 617 19.18 -16.29 -12.14
C THR A 617 19.79 -14.90 -12.03
N ASP A 618 20.61 -14.64 -11.01
CA ASP A 618 21.30 -13.37 -10.81
C ASP A 618 22.65 -13.37 -11.56
N VAL A 619 22.58 -13.14 -12.86
CA VAL A 619 23.73 -13.29 -13.76
C VAL A 619 24.78 -12.19 -13.60
N TYR A 620 24.41 -11.05 -13.00
CA TYR A 620 25.29 -9.89 -12.83
C TYR A 620 25.82 -9.77 -11.40
N PHE A 621 25.61 -10.77 -10.55
CA PHE A 621 26.05 -10.73 -9.16
C PHE A 621 27.57 -10.59 -9.05
N THR A 622 28.00 -9.53 -8.36
CA THR A 622 29.37 -9.34 -7.92
C THR A 622 29.44 -9.39 -6.39
N PRO A 623 30.59 -9.75 -5.79
CA PRO A 623 30.75 -9.71 -4.33
C PRO A 623 30.48 -8.34 -3.70
N ALA A 624 30.63 -7.24 -4.47
CA ALA A 624 30.31 -5.88 -4.05
C ALA A 624 28.79 -5.66 -3.85
N ASP A 625 27.94 -6.38 -4.60
CA ASP A 625 26.47 -6.28 -4.52
C ASP A 625 25.89 -6.85 -3.22
N ARG A 626 26.72 -7.45 -2.36
CA ARG A 626 26.33 -7.81 -0.99
C ARG A 626 26.08 -6.56 -0.13
N ASN A 627 26.62 -5.40 -0.51
CA ASN A 627 26.38 -4.14 0.17
C ASN A 627 25.06 -3.50 -0.29
N ILE A 628 23.96 -3.85 0.38
CA ILE A 628 22.62 -3.35 0.05
C ILE A 628 22.33 -2.10 0.89
N PRO A 629 22.15 -0.91 0.28
CA PRO A 629 22.08 0.36 1.01
C PRO A 629 20.90 0.42 1.98
N GLU A 630 19.74 -0.15 1.63
CA GLU A 630 18.56 -0.14 2.50
C GLU A 630 18.77 -0.99 3.76
N VAL A 631 19.40 -2.15 3.62
CA VAL A 631 19.69 -3.05 4.73
C VAL A 631 20.78 -2.45 5.62
N MET A 632 21.78 -1.80 5.03
CA MET A 632 22.80 -1.06 5.77
C MET A 632 22.20 0.10 6.56
N GLU A 633 21.24 0.82 5.98
CA GLU A 633 20.49 1.87 6.68
C GLU A 633 19.77 1.33 7.92
N LEU A 634 19.17 0.13 7.83
CA LEU A 634 18.56 -0.54 8.97
C LEU A 634 19.60 -0.94 10.03
N VAL A 635 20.70 -1.55 9.63
CA VAL A 635 21.77 -1.98 10.56
C VAL A 635 22.38 -0.78 11.27
N ASP A 636 22.63 0.31 10.54
CA ASP A 636 23.16 1.55 11.11
C ASP A 636 22.17 2.22 12.06
N LEU A 637 20.87 2.19 11.76
CA LEU A 637 19.82 2.65 12.67
C LEU A 637 19.84 1.87 13.98
N LEU A 638 19.88 0.53 13.89
CA LEU A 638 19.90 -0.33 15.08
C LEU A 638 21.18 -0.16 15.89
N ARG A 639 22.34 0.02 15.24
CA ARG A 639 23.61 0.29 15.92
C ARG A 639 23.59 1.59 16.70
N LYS A 640 23.18 2.68 16.06
CA LYS A 640 23.05 3.99 16.73
C LYS A 640 22.08 3.91 17.90
N GLY A 641 20.95 3.25 17.71
CA GLY A 641 19.98 3.02 18.78
C GLY A 641 20.53 2.20 19.94
N LEU A 642 21.30 1.14 19.64
CA LEU A 642 21.96 0.31 20.66
C LEU A 642 23.04 1.10 21.41
N GLU A 643 23.82 1.92 20.70
CA GLU A 643 24.82 2.80 21.28
C GLU A 643 24.19 3.81 22.24
N GLU A 644 23.12 4.50 21.82
CA GLU A 644 22.38 5.45 22.66
C GLU A 644 21.85 4.80 23.95
N VAL A 645 21.27 3.60 23.87
CA VAL A 645 20.77 2.87 25.04
C VAL A 645 21.93 2.42 25.95
N LEU A 646 23.04 1.93 25.40
CA LEU A 646 24.19 1.51 26.20
C LEU A 646 24.91 2.69 26.87
N LEU A 647 24.96 3.85 26.23
CA LEU A 647 25.50 5.06 26.85
C LEU A 647 24.60 5.53 28.00
N ALA A 648 23.28 5.45 27.83
CA ALA A 648 22.31 5.86 28.85
C ALA A 648 22.25 4.91 30.07
N PHE A 649 22.29 3.59 29.83
CA PHE A 649 22.11 2.58 30.88
C PHE A 649 23.36 1.78 31.25
N GLY A 650 24.52 2.09 30.64
CA GLY A 650 25.75 1.33 30.80
C GLY A 650 26.25 1.26 32.24
N GLU A 651 26.08 2.35 33.01
CA GLU A 651 26.45 2.41 34.43
C GLU A 651 25.58 1.48 35.30
N TYR A 652 24.34 1.24 34.88
CA TYR A 652 23.35 0.41 35.58
C TYR A 652 23.29 -1.02 35.07
N ALA A 653 24.15 -1.41 34.12
CA ALA A 653 24.01 -2.67 33.40
C ALA A 653 24.04 -3.90 34.31
N THR A 654 24.92 -3.92 35.32
CA THR A 654 25.01 -5.02 36.29
C THR A 654 23.75 -5.11 37.16
N SER A 655 23.20 -3.97 37.61
CA SER A 655 21.95 -3.94 38.38
C SER A 655 20.71 -4.34 37.57
N LEU A 656 20.75 -4.15 36.25
CA LEU A 656 19.66 -4.50 35.35
C LEU A 656 19.69 -5.98 34.91
N GLY A 657 20.69 -6.75 35.34
CA GLY A 657 20.80 -8.18 35.01
C GLY A 657 21.39 -8.47 33.62
N LEU A 658 22.20 -7.56 33.09
CA LEU A 658 23.02 -7.82 31.90
C LEU A 658 24.34 -8.49 32.28
N GLU A 659 24.65 -9.60 31.60
CA GLU A 659 25.93 -10.27 31.79
C GLU A 659 27.06 -9.51 31.08
N ALA A 660 28.28 -9.59 31.60
CA ALA A 660 29.46 -8.96 30.99
C ALA A 660 29.71 -9.45 29.54
N LYS A 661 29.34 -10.71 29.26
CA LYS A 661 29.41 -11.29 27.92
C LYS A 661 28.45 -10.61 26.95
N GLU A 662 27.21 -10.40 27.37
CA GLU A 662 26.18 -9.74 26.56
C GLU A 662 26.54 -8.28 26.25
N LEU A 663 27.13 -7.58 27.23
CA LEU A 663 27.67 -6.24 27.02
C LEU A 663 28.82 -6.22 26.02
N ARG A 664 29.70 -7.24 26.05
CA ARG A 664 30.77 -7.37 25.06
C ARG A 664 30.21 -7.60 23.66
N GLU A 665 29.26 -8.52 23.52
CA GLU A 665 28.60 -8.80 22.24
C GLU A 665 27.86 -7.58 21.69
N ALA A 666 27.18 -6.82 22.54
CA ALA A 666 26.51 -5.58 22.16
C ALA A 666 27.51 -4.51 21.68
N ARG A 667 28.65 -4.34 22.37
CA ARG A 667 29.74 -3.44 21.96
C ARG A 667 30.39 -3.88 20.65
N GLU A 668 30.60 -5.19 20.46
CA GLU A 668 31.12 -5.76 19.21
C GLU A 668 30.17 -5.51 18.03
N ALA A 669 28.84 -5.59 18.25
CA ALA A 669 27.83 -5.31 17.23
C ALA A 669 27.83 -3.83 16.78
N ILE A 670 28.10 -2.90 17.70
CA ILE A 670 28.29 -1.46 17.41
C ILE A 670 29.59 -1.25 16.63
N GLY A 671 30.73 -1.73 17.16
CA GLY A 671 32.07 -1.46 16.65
C GLY A 671 32.41 -2.10 15.31
N ARG A 672 31.60 -3.04 14.79
CA ARG A 672 31.83 -3.71 13.50
C ARG A 672 31.78 -2.78 12.27
N LYS A 673 31.55 -1.48 12.42
CA LYS A 673 31.59 -0.49 11.34
C LYS A 673 33.03 -0.22 10.86
N ASP A 674 33.97 -0.13 11.80
CA ASP A 674 35.36 0.29 11.51
C ASP A 674 36.19 -0.74 10.74
N MET A 675 35.91 -2.04 10.87
CA MET A 675 36.70 -3.08 10.18
C MET A 675 36.36 -3.28 8.71
N THR A 676 35.19 -2.80 8.26
CA THR A 676 34.75 -2.98 6.86
C THR A 676 35.17 -1.79 6.00
N GLU A 677 35.17 -0.57 6.56
CA GLU A 677 35.72 0.63 5.91
C GLU A 677 37.26 0.63 5.89
N ARG A 678 37.95 0.02 6.88
CA ARG A 678 39.42 -0.11 6.85
C ARG A 678 39.97 -1.19 5.90
N ARG A 679 39.08 -1.96 5.25
CA ARG A 679 39.44 -3.00 4.26
C ARG A 679 39.09 -2.62 2.82
N MET A 680 38.47 -1.45 2.62
CA MET A 680 38.43 -0.73 1.34
C MET A 680 39.53 0.34 1.37
#